data_AF-A0A812IGF0-F1
#
_entry.id   AF-A0A812IGF0-F1
#
_cell.length_a   1.000
_cell.length_b   1.000
_cell.length_c   1.000
_cell.angle_alpha   90.00
_cell.angle_beta   90.00
_cell.angle_gamma   90.00
#
_symmetry.space_group_name_H-M   'P 1'
#
loop_
_entity.id
_entity.type
_entity.pdbx_description
1 polymer ?
#
loop_
_entity_poly.entity_id
_entity_poly.type
_entity_poly.pdbx_seq_one_letter_code
_entity_poly.pdbx_strand_id
1 'polypeptide(L)'
;WVRDNKQRWQEWLPIETNCITGFGLADAAGNFLMDRANATSCEVCTPGRYSQEYLDTGGQTGCISCDEVRTTRLLAASRREDCVCKPGLIEASPGVCVSCGEGLYCPVGSTARPEVLPMYFSSMEVPLETYRCQSHCPGGAPGSCDGGRVGRTCSECPDNFYSSGNQCVECGVALPVLWLLGVGIVVCSIFSSYYLLTSSYTAKASVLTCTTCSFGMMVSLFQNLGVIQTVSVSFTTMTNIGLVPFMCYRHPAGSESVLKYSDVFCNSAEHTLMQLLGMAVLALSGAFLASCFFFAWKAPSWSGKAIQGGVRFLIFRFRPNVWWFGLVLLTRGPLLSMPAVAAPNKPAVQFVCLLGILLLSLQLQVWYLPWKAPILNLVDGVTNLLLVMLLAIGLGRLGPDPEDGPAVLDSLAAAISAMMMSVLGLMLVLAMAALFYKKALGSNDELWIMNLGKPPSSKDFCDTLSNFLHSQQDMQEKEVRQVVDALCVYDYCDVNASIVLLSTELGFRSKLTDALARRRITSSGSFASLPAGSKTQQMDAEVESVDEEDNCLESNADEAAVAKMEPHAEDNIQVTQPTEFELRLDVLEESGHLPQRLADRLLSCLGRTLKAAKCTGALPLQELSLRLASFADNAEPLRPSSEARIALIEGLECLPLRRLQLSFLPLRQKDVLEKVEDASSGRCLTFTSMLRGLGHLEHLVLTHNGMFGDVAMELAKALQQLHLRTADFSRNRISVEAWKQMADALG
;
A
#
# COMPACT_ATOMS: atom_id res chain seq x y z
N TRP A 1 -44.58 91.99 77.93
CA TRP A 1 -45.03 90.77 77.21
C TRP A 1 -43.98 89.67 77.18
N VAL A 2 -42.83 89.83 76.50
CA VAL A 2 -41.78 88.78 76.44
C VAL A 2 -41.29 88.37 77.85
N ARG A 3 -41.03 89.34 78.74
CA ARG A 3 -40.64 89.02 80.14
C ARG A 3 -41.76 88.33 80.95
N ASP A 4 -43.01 88.65 80.64
CA ASP A 4 -44.19 88.20 81.40
C ASP A 4 -44.74 86.83 80.93
N ASN A 5 -44.30 86.35 79.76
CA ASN A 5 -44.72 85.07 79.17
C ASN A 5 -43.55 84.08 79.07
N LYS A 6 -42.58 84.18 80.01
CA LYS A 6 -41.33 83.42 80.00
C LYS A 6 -41.53 81.91 79.82
N GLN A 7 -42.43 81.30 80.58
CA GLN A 7 -42.73 79.86 80.48
C GLN A 7 -43.24 79.46 79.09
N ARG A 8 -43.99 80.33 78.42
CA ARG A 8 -44.66 80.03 77.15
C ARG A 8 -43.74 80.07 75.95
N TRP A 9 -42.76 80.99 75.92
CA TRP A 9 -41.76 81.02 74.85
C TRP A 9 -40.51 80.21 75.17
N GLN A 10 -40.24 79.87 76.44
CA GLN A 10 -39.15 78.95 76.79
C GLN A 10 -39.37 77.55 76.22
N GLU A 11 -40.63 77.07 76.16
CA GLU A 11 -40.99 75.82 75.47
C GLU A 11 -40.77 75.89 73.94
N TRP A 12 -40.66 77.10 73.38
CA TRP A 12 -40.41 77.32 71.95
C TRP A 12 -38.93 77.48 71.62
N LEU A 13 -38.05 77.54 72.64
CA LEU A 13 -36.61 77.55 72.39
C LEU A 13 -36.22 76.17 71.86
N PRO A 14 -35.65 76.07 70.64
CA PRO A 14 -35.16 74.81 70.14
C PRO A 14 -34.08 74.29 71.09
N ILE A 15 -34.28 73.07 71.58
CA ILE A 15 -33.25 72.39 72.35
C ILE A 15 -32.13 72.05 71.36
N GLU A 16 -30.93 72.59 71.58
CA GLU A 16 -29.77 72.38 70.68
C GLU A 16 -29.37 70.91 70.53
N THR A 17 -29.89 70.03 71.39
CA THR A 17 -29.73 68.57 71.39
C THR A 17 -30.93 67.80 70.82
N ASN A 18 -31.87 68.46 70.13
CA ASN A 18 -32.92 67.81 69.34
C ASN A 18 -32.41 67.58 67.91
N CYS A 19 -31.71 66.48 67.71
CA CYS A 19 -31.11 66.16 66.43
C CYS A 19 -32.15 65.59 65.45
N ILE A 20 -32.00 65.95 64.18
CA ILE A 20 -32.80 65.40 63.08
C ILE A 20 -32.05 64.24 62.41
N THR A 21 -32.76 63.47 61.57
CA THR A 21 -32.13 62.41 60.77
C THR A 21 -30.92 62.93 59.98
N GLY A 22 -29.83 62.16 60.00
CA GLY A 22 -28.53 62.54 59.46
C GLY A 22 -27.59 63.27 60.44
N PHE A 23 -28.09 63.68 61.60
CA PHE A 23 -27.32 64.33 62.66
C PHE A 23 -27.31 63.46 63.92
N GLY A 24 -26.31 63.64 64.77
CA GLY A 24 -26.20 62.96 66.06
C GLY A 24 -25.72 63.88 67.16
N LEU A 25 -26.02 63.51 68.40
CA LEU A 25 -25.57 64.22 69.59
C LEU A 25 -24.05 64.29 69.64
N ALA A 26 -23.51 65.47 69.92
CA ALA A 26 -22.07 65.71 70.07
C ALA A 26 -21.75 66.48 71.36
N ASP A 27 -20.57 66.22 71.93
CA ASP A 27 -20.01 67.03 73.01
C ASP A 27 -19.45 68.37 72.49
N ALA A 28 -18.97 69.23 73.39
CA ALA A 28 -18.41 70.53 73.03
C ALA A 28 -17.10 70.42 72.20
N ALA A 29 -16.51 69.23 72.11
CA ALA A 29 -15.33 68.92 71.29
C ALA A 29 -15.70 68.29 69.93
N GLY A 30 -17.00 68.08 69.64
CA GLY A 30 -17.49 67.47 68.39
C GLY A 30 -17.47 65.94 68.36
N ASN A 31 -17.27 65.26 69.49
CA ASN A 31 -17.33 63.80 69.55
C ASN A 31 -18.78 63.32 69.65
N PHE A 32 -19.16 62.34 68.83
CA PHE A 32 -20.51 61.77 68.86
C PHE A 32 -20.78 60.97 70.14
N LEU A 33 -21.88 61.28 70.82
CA LEU A 33 -22.35 60.64 72.03
C LEU A 33 -23.64 59.85 71.78
N MET A 34 -23.93 58.88 72.65
CA MET A 34 -25.16 58.07 72.64
C MET A 34 -26.17 58.48 73.72
N ASP A 35 -25.83 59.46 74.56
CA ASP A 35 -26.66 59.96 75.65
C ASP A 35 -26.65 61.49 75.66
N ARG A 36 -27.82 62.09 75.88
CA ARG A 36 -28.05 63.54 75.92
C ARG A 36 -27.47 64.21 77.15
N ALA A 37 -27.22 63.47 78.24
CA ALA A 37 -26.72 64.05 79.50
C ALA A 37 -25.45 64.90 79.33
N ASN A 38 -24.58 64.54 78.38
CA ASN A 38 -23.31 65.22 78.10
C ASN A 38 -23.26 65.91 76.72
N ALA A 39 -24.37 65.94 75.99
CA ALA A 39 -24.42 66.50 74.64
C ALA A 39 -24.65 68.02 74.71
N THR A 40 -23.88 68.79 73.92
CA THR A 40 -24.02 70.25 73.82
C THR A 40 -24.57 70.71 72.48
N SER A 41 -24.42 69.91 71.42
CA SER A 41 -24.93 70.25 70.08
C SER A 41 -25.31 68.99 69.28
N CYS A 42 -25.90 69.21 68.10
CA CYS A 42 -26.12 68.19 67.08
C CYS A 42 -25.16 68.41 65.91
N GLU A 43 -24.33 67.41 65.61
CA GLU A 43 -23.37 67.44 64.51
C GLU A 43 -23.77 66.44 63.41
N VAL A 44 -23.36 66.72 62.16
CA VAL A 44 -23.67 65.84 61.02
C VAL A 44 -22.89 64.53 61.10
N CYS A 45 -23.55 63.38 60.89
CA CYS A 45 -22.83 62.10 60.89
C CYS A 45 -21.77 62.08 59.77
N THR A 46 -20.50 61.98 60.16
CA THR A 46 -19.35 61.92 59.26
C THR A 46 -19.27 60.58 58.52
N PRO A 47 -18.51 60.47 57.41
CA PRO A 47 -18.39 59.23 56.66
C PRO A 47 -17.93 58.07 57.56
N GLY A 48 -18.60 56.92 57.41
CA GLY A 48 -18.41 55.77 58.28
C GLY A 48 -19.38 55.70 59.47
N ARG A 49 -20.31 56.65 59.59
CA ARG A 49 -21.40 56.63 60.58
C ARG A 49 -22.75 56.91 59.93
N TYR A 50 -23.83 56.39 60.52
CA TYR A 50 -25.21 56.69 60.14
C TYR A 50 -26.04 57.08 61.37
N SER A 51 -27.05 57.94 61.18
CA SER A 51 -27.95 58.35 62.26
C SER A 51 -29.00 57.26 62.51
N GLN A 52 -29.16 56.81 63.75
CA GLN A 52 -30.25 55.94 64.17
C GLN A 52 -31.07 56.64 65.26
N GLU A 53 -32.39 56.48 65.21
CA GLU A 53 -33.31 57.02 66.21
C GLU A 53 -33.35 56.13 67.46
N TYR A 54 -33.28 56.76 68.63
CA TYR A 54 -33.41 56.13 69.94
C TYR A 54 -34.64 56.67 70.67
N LEU A 55 -35.33 55.81 71.43
CA LEU A 55 -36.51 56.20 72.19
C LEU A 55 -36.12 56.97 73.46
N ASP A 56 -36.26 58.29 73.39
CA ASP A 56 -36.40 59.19 74.53
C ASP A 56 -37.51 60.20 74.26
N THR A 57 -38.03 60.85 75.30
CA THR A 57 -39.14 61.82 75.30
C THR A 57 -38.97 63.02 74.36
N GLY A 58 -37.79 63.22 73.75
CA GLY A 58 -37.47 64.33 72.85
C GLY A 58 -36.93 63.95 71.46
N GLY A 59 -37.07 62.70 71.00
CA GLY A 59 -36.71 62.27 69.63
C GLY A 59 -35.21 62.39 69.30
N GLN A 60 -34.37 61.57 69.94
CA GLN A 60 -32.92 61.62 69.77
C GLN A 60 -32.44 60.78 68.58
N THR A 61 -31.56 61.35 67.74
CA THR A 61 -30.75 60.59 66.77
C THR A 61 -29.30 60.53 67.23
N GLY A 62 -28.67 59.36 67.13
CA GLY A 62 -27.24 59.14 67.46
C GLY A 62 -26.47 58.63 66.24
N CYS A 63 -25.23 59.08 66.04
CA CYS A 63 -24.39 58.64 64.92
C CYS A 63 -23.64 57.34 65.28
N ILE A 64 -24.14 56.22 64.77
CA ILE A 64 -23.56 54.89 64.97
C ILE A 64 -22.54 54.60 63.88
N SER A 65 -21.41 54.01 64.24
CA SER A 65 -20.40 53.56 63.28
C SER A 65 -20.86 52.35 62.47
N CYS A 66 -20.54 52.35 61.17
CA CYS A 66 -20.59 51.15 60.35
C CYS A 66 -19.57 50.10 60.86
N ASP A 67 -19.77 48.83 60.46
CA ASP A 67 -18.83 47.74 60.74
C ASP A 67 -17.41 48.07 60.22
N GLU A 68 -16.35 47.47 60.79
CA GLU A 68 -14.95 47.85 60.53
C GLU A 68 -14.55 47.85 59.04
N VAL A 69 -15.19 47.03 58.22
CA VAL A 69 -14.94 46.90 56.77
C VAL A 69 -15.87 47.76 55.89
N ARG A 70 -16.80 48.49 56.50
CA ARG A 70 -17.81 49.33 55.83
C ARG A 70 -17.61 50.81 56.14
N THR A 71 -18.13 51.65 55.25
CA THR A 71 -18.14 53.10 55.36
C THR A 71 -19.38 53.67 54.65
N THR A 72 -19.72 54.93 54.88
CA THR A 72 -20.80 55.61 54.15
C THR A 72 -20.21 56.46 53.03
N ARG A 73 -20.89 56.51 51.87
CA ARG A 73 -20.47 57.35 50.72
C ARG A 73 -20.86 58.81 50.92
N LEU A 74 -21.94 59.06 51.65
CA LEU A 74 -22.56 60.37 51.84
C LEU A 74 -22.36 60.83 53.29
N LEU A 75 -22.28 62.14 53.47
CA LEU A 75 -22.47 62.79 54.77
C LEU A 75 -23.93 62.62 55.20
N ALA A 76 -24.19 62.62 56.50
CA ALA A 76 -25.54 62.55 57.06
C ALA A 76 -26.31 61.27 56.69
N ALA A 77 -25.62 60.13 56.52
CA ALA A 77 -26.26 58.84 56.27
C ALA A 77 -27.29 58.53 57.36
N SER A 78 -28.45 57.98 56.97
CA SER A 78 -29.62 57.86 57.87
C SER A 78 -30.10 56.43 58.04
N ARG A 79 -29.51 55.47 57.31
CA ARG A 79 -29.84 54.05 57.38
C ARG A 79 -28.59 53.21 57.45
N ARG A 80 -28.71 52.03 58.07
CA ARG A 80 -27.64 51.03 58.05
C ARG A 80 -27.29 50.55 56.63
N GLU A 81 -28.27 50.56 55.73
CA GLU A 81 -28.10 50.22 54.31
C GLU A 81 -27.17 51.19 53.57
N ASP A 82 -26.95 52.40 54.10
CA ASP A 82 -26.01 53.37 53.54
C ASP A 82 -24.53 52.98 53.83
N CYS A 83 -24.30 51.99 54.70
CA CYS A 83 -22.98 51.43 54.98
C CYS A 83 -22.56 50.46 53.87
N VAL A 84 -21.69 50.93 52.98
CA VAL A 84 -21.12 50.19 51.85
C VAL A 84 -19.68 49.76 52.12
N CYS A 85 -19.11 48.88 51.30
CA CYS A 85 -17.73 48.44 51.49
C CYS A 85 -16.71 49.58 51.30
N LYS A 86 -15.65 49.57 52.12
CA LYS A 86 -14.50 50.50 52.04
C LYS A 86 -13.76 50.39 50.69
N PRO A 87 -12.95 51.40 50.31
CA PRO A 87 -12.21 51.33 49.05
C PRO A 87 -11.26 50.12 49.06
N GLY A 88 -11.15 49.43 47.92
CA GLY A 88 -10.38 48.17 47.81
C GLY A 88 -11.12 46.93 48.31
N LEU A 89 -12.37 47.06 48.77
CA LEU A 89 -13.27 45.96 49.09
C LEU A 89 -14.50 45.96 48.17
N ILE A 90 -15.05 44.77 47.93
CA ILE A 90 -16.22 44.54 47.08
C ILE A 90 -17.29 43.74 47.81
N GLU A 91 -18.55 44.10 47.62
CA GLU A 91 -19.67 43.35 48.17
C GLU A 91 -20.00 42.13 47.29
N ALA A 92 -19.51 40.95 47.69
CA ALA A 92 -19.71 39.69 46.96
C ALA A 92 -21.11 39.09 47.21
N SER A 93 -21.65 39.31 48.41
CA SER A 93 -23.02 38.97 48.79
C SER A 93 -23.55 40.03 49.76
N PRO A 94 -24.88 40.21 49.92
CA PRO A 94 -25.45 41.27 50.76
C PRO A 94 -24.88 41.18 52.18
N GLY A 95 -24.19 42.22 52.64
CA GLY A 95 -23.56 42.22 53.97
C GLY A 95 -22.06 41.87 53.98
N VAL A 96 -21.53 41.18 52.97
CA VAL A 96 -20.18 40.60 53.00
C VAL A 96 -19.21 41.34 52.07
N CYS A 97 -18.24 42.03 52.67
CA CYS A 97 -17.15 42.70 51.97
C CYS A 97 -15.93 41.79 51.85
N VAL A 98 -15.46 41.53 50.64
CA VAL A 98 -14.24 40.77 50.35
C VAL A 98 -13.18 41.66 49.71
N SER A 99 -11.91 41.24 49.72
CA SER A 99 -10.83 41.98 49.06
C SER A 99 -11.05 42.03 47.54
N CYS A 100 -10.83 43.21 46.96
CA CYS A 100 -10.81 43.38 45.51
C CYS A 100 -9.67 42.54 44.91
N GLY A 101 -9.98 41.71 43.91
CA GLY A 101 -9.00 40.86 43.23
C GLY A 101 -8.02 41.66 42.36
N GLU A 102 -6.89 41.05 42.00
CA GLU A 102 -5.92 41.65 41.09
C GLU A 102 -6.57 41.90 39.71
N GLY A 103 -6.35 43.08 39.13
CA GLY A 103 -6.94 43.46 37.84
C GLY A 103 -8.36 44.05 37.91
N LEU A 104 -8.89 44.28 39.12
CA LEU A 104 -10.17 44.95 39.34
C LEU A 104 -9.99 46.34 39.96
N TYR A 105 -10.85 47.28 39.57
CA TYR A 105 -10.95 48.61 40.15
C TYR A 105 -12.21 48.69 41.03
N CYS A 106 -12.00 48.69 42.36
CA CYS A 106 -13.07 48.73 43.36
C CYS A 106 -13.10 50.06 44.14
N PRO A 107 -13.83 51.10 43.67
CA PRO A 107 -14.11 52.30 44.45
C PRO A 107 -15.04 52.02 45.64
N VAL A 108 -15.26 53.03 46.49
CA VAL A 108 -16.14 52.92 47.67
C VAL A 108 -17.55 52.49 47.25
N GLY A 109 -18.05 51.41 47.86
CA GLY A 109 -19.36 50.83 47.57
C GLY A 109 -19.44 50.05 46.26
N SER A 110 -18.34 49.44 45.85
CA SER A 110 -18.33 48.46 44.75
C SER A 110 -19.19 47.24 45.09
N THR A 111 -20.07 46.89 44.16
CA THR A 111 -20.89 45.67 44.20
C THR A 111 -20.29 44.61 43.29
N ALA A 112 -20.87 43.40 43.25
CA ALA A 112 -20.39 42.23 42.49
C ALA A 112 -20.18 42.41 40.96
N ARG A 113 -20.20 43.63 40.41
CA ARG A 113 -19.84 43.97 39.02
C ARG A 113 -18.79 45.09 39.01
N PRO A 114 -17.52 44.79 39.36
CA PRO A 114 -16.46 45.78 39.35
C PRO A 114 -16.03 46.14 37.93
N GLU A 115 -15.34 47.28 37.81
CA GLU A 115 -14.67 47.67 36.58
C GLU A 115 -13.32 46.93 36.48
N VAL A 116 -13.02 46.36 35.31
CA VAL A 116 -11.81 45.59 35.03
C VAL A 116 -10.74 46.54 34.50
N LEU A 117 -9.51 46.42 35.00
CA LEU A 117 -8.39 47.22 34.53
C LEU A 117 -7.93 46.78 33.12
N PRO A 118 -7.31 47.69 32.34
CA PRO A 118 -6.68 47.31 31.06
C PRO A 118 -5.69 46.16 31.24
N MET A 119 -5.54 45.31 30.23
CA MET A 119 -4.75 44.06 30.26
C MET A 119 -5.34 42.92 31.11
N TYR A 120 -6.51 43.11 31.71
CA TYR A 120 -7.25 42.07 32.42
C TYR A 120 -8.64 41.85 31.79
N PHE A 121 -9.17 40.64 31.92
CA PHE A 121 -10.48 40.22 31.46
C PHE A 121 -11.22 39.49 32.58
N SER A 122 -12.53 39.70 32.68
CA SER A 122 -13.42 38.95 33.56
C SER A 122 -14.72 38.60 32.81
N SER A 123 -15.40 37.52 33.20
CA SER A 123 -16.63 37.08 32.52
C SER A 123 -17.88 37.68 33.17
N MET A 124 -18.98 37.79 32.41
CA MET A 124 -20.27 38.23 32.96
C MET A 124 -20.88 37.22 33.93
N GLU A 125 -20.53 35.94 33.80
CA GLU A 125 -21.02 34.85 34.66
C GLU A 125 -20.28 34.81 36.00
N VAL A 126 -18.98 35.11 35.98
CA VAL A 126 -18.11 35.11 37.16
C VAL A 126 -17.26 36.39 37.16
N PRO A 127 -17.84 37.56 37.53
CA PRO A 127 -17.23 38.89 37.40
C PRO A 127 -16.09 39.16 38.41
N LEU A 128 -15.89 38.28 39.37
CA LEU A 128 -14.83 38.38 40.38
C LEU A 128 -13.57 37.59 39.97
N GLU A 129 -13.66 36.70 38.99
CA GLU A 129 -12.49 36.00 38.45
C GLU A 129 -11.85 36.85 37.36
N THR A 130 -10.57 37.17 37.53
CA THR A 130 -9.79 37.94 36.55
C THR A 130 -8.75 37.06 35.87
N TYR A 131 -8.59 37.32 34.58
CA TYR A 131 -7.63 36.67 33.70
C TYR A 131 -6.73 37.75 33.11
N ARG A 132 -5.41 37.57 33.17
CA ARG A 132 -4.46 38.49 32.55
C ARG A 132 -4.34 38.17 31.06
N CYS A 133 -4.48 39.18 30.22
CA CYS A 133 -4.36 39.06 28.77
C CYS A 133 -2.96 39.48 28.30
N GLN A 134 -2.51 38.92 27.18
CA GLN A 134 -1.24 39.28 26.55
C GLN A 134 -1.37 40.56 25.69
N SER A 135 -2.51 40.71 25.01
CA SER A 135 -2.92 41.90 24.25
C SER A 135 -4.44 41.84 23.99
N HIS A 136 -5.07 42.96 23.62
CA HIS A 136 -6.50 43.07 23.20
C HIS A 136 -7.58 43.03 24.30
N CYS A 137 -7.20 43.20 25.57
CA CYS A 137 -8.14 43.43 26.68
C CYS A 137 -8.18 44.92 27.03
N PRO A 138 -9.22 45.67 26.60
CA PRO A 138 -9.31 47.12 26.82
C PRO A 138 -9.61 47.47 28.28
N GLY A 139 -10.03 46.49 29.10
CA GLY A 139 -10.61 46.73 30.42
C GLY A 139 -12.07 47.19 30.32
N GLY A 140 -12.61 47.76 31.39
CA GLY A 140 -13.99 48.25 31.48
C GLY A 140 -14.94 47.22 32.09
N ALA A 141 -16.16 47.10 31.55
CA ALA A 141 -17.14 46.15 32.08
C ALA A 141 -16.71 44.68 31.84
N PRO A 142 -17.05 43.74 32.74
CA PRO A 142 -16.82 42.31 32.51
C PRO A 142 -17.37 41.87 31.14
N GLY A 143 -16.65 41.00 30.43
CA GLY A 143 -17.02 40.50 29.10
C GLY A 143 -16.64 41.41 27.92
N SER A 144 -15.90 42.49 28.15
CA SER A 144 -15.49 43.42 27.08
C SER A 144 -14.18 42.97 26.41
N CYS A 145 -14.20 42.86 25.08
CA CYS A 145 -13.04 42.52 24.24
C CYS A 145 -12.88 43.52 23.09
N ASP A 146 -11.64 43.81 22.70
CA ASP A 146 -11.34 44.68 21.57
C ASP A 146 -11.40 43.92 20.22
N GLY A 147 -11.65 44.63 19.12
CA GLY A 147 -11.53 44.06 17.77
C GLY A 147 -12.55 42.98 17.36
N GLY A 148 -13.67 42.87 18.08
CA GLY A 148 -14.70 41.85 17.81
C GLY A 148 -14.33 40.44 18.26
N ARG A 149 -13.32 40.32 19.14
CA ARG A 149 -12.85 39.06 19.72
C ARG A 149 -13.78 38.55 20.81
N VAL A 150 -13.72 37.25 21.09
CA VAL A 150 -14.51 36.53 22.10
C VAL A 150 -13.61 35.57 22.89
N GLY A 151 -14.20 34.85 23.84
CA GLY A 151 -13.50 33.83 24.63
C GLY A 151 -12.76 34.37 25.85
N ARG A 152 -12.22 33.47 26.67
CA ARG A 152 -11.43 33.83 27.86
C ARG A 152 -10.12 34.43 27.38
N THR A 153 -9.78 35.64 27.85
CA THR A 153 -8.61 36.44 27.43
C THR A 153 -8.70 37.16 26.08
N CYS A 154 -9.88 37.21 25.45
CA CYS A 154 -10.11 37.96 24.20
C CYS A 154 -9.14 37.58 23.06
N SER A 155 -8.73 36.32 22.98
CA SER A 155 -7.78 35.83 21.96
C SER A 155 -8.48 35.19 20.75
N GLU A 156 -9.75 34.83 20.87
CA GLU A 156 -10.48 34.06 19.86
C GLU A 156 -11.34 34.98 18.98
N CYS A 157 -11.47 34.64 17.68
CA CYS A 157 -12.48 35.27 16.81
C CYS A 157 -13.77 34.43 16.83
N PRO A 158 -14.95 35.06 16.67
CA PRO A 158 -16.23 34.35 16.60
C PRO A 158 -16.31 33.44 15.36
N ASP A 159 -17.23 32.46 15.41
CA ASP A 159 -17.42 31.49 14.32
C ASP A 159 -17.61 32.16 12.95
N ASN A 160 -16.91 31.66 11.93
CA ASN A 160 -16.81 32.21 10.57
C ASN A 160 -15.96 33.48 10.39
N PHE A 161 -15.13 33.85 11.37
CA PHE A 161 -14.17 34.94 11.24
C PHE A 161 -12.73 34.46 11.50
N TYR A 162 -11.75 35.12 10.88
CA TYR A 162 -10.33 34.90 11.13
C TYR A 162 -9.64 36.19 11.63
N SER A 163 -8.58 36.03 12.41
CA SER A 163 -7.81 37.15 12.96
C SER A 163 -6.93 37.80 11.89
N SER A 164 -7.08 39.11 11.67
CA SER A 164 -6.19 39.91 10.83
C SER A 164 -5.78 41.17 11.59
N GLY A 165 -4.56 41.16 12.15
CA GLY A 165 -4.08 42.23 13.05
C GLY A 165 -4.99 42.43 14.26
N ASN A 166 -5.52 43.64 14.44
CA ASN A 166 -6.38 44.01 15.57
C ASN A 166 -7.88 43.72 15.36
N GLN A 167 -8.30 43.11 14.24
CA GLN A 167 -9.72 42.88 13.95
C GLN A 167 -9.99 41.44 13.47
N CYS A 168 -11.18 40.94 13.79
CA CYS A 168 -11.72 39.71 13.21
C CYS A 168 -12.43 40.01 11.88
N VAL A 169 -12.04 39.31 10.80
CA VAL A 169 -12.54 39.49 9.43
C VAL A 169 -13.32 38.25 8.98
N GLU A 170 -14.39 38.42 8.20
CA GLU A 170 -15.24 37.31 7.72
C GLU A 170 -14.50 36.34 6.78
N CYS A 171 -14.71 35.04 6.99
CA CYS A 171 -14.22 33.98 6.12
C CYS A 171 -14.95 33.99 4.76
N GLY A 172 -14.24 34.33 3.68
CA GLY A 172 -14.79 34.34 2.32
C GLY A 172 -14.96 32.96 1.68
N VAL A 173 -16.02 32.78 0.86
CA VAL A 173 -16.36 31.54 0.12
C VAL A 173 -15.41 31.20 -1.03
N ALA A 174 -14.41 32.03 -1.31
CA ALA A 174 -13.44 31.81 -2.38
C ALA A 174 -12.47 30.64 -2.06
N LEU A 175 -12.10 30.46 -0.79
CA LEU A 175 -11.16 29.42 -0.38
C LEU A 175 -11.68 28.00 -0.70
N PRO A 176 -12.91 27.59 -0.30
CA PRO A 176 -13.46 26.26 -0.59
C PRO A 176 -13.60 25.95 -2.09
N VAL A 177 -13.94 26.94 -2.91
CA VAL A 177 -14.09 26.78 -4.36
C VAL A 177 -12.72 26.65 -5.05
N LEU A 178 -11.74 27.42 -4.60
CA LEU A 178 -10.35 27.30 -5.03
C LEU A 178 -9.76 25.94 -4.61
N TRP A 179 -10.18 25.38 -3.48
CA TRP A 179 -9.81 24.04 -3.04
C TRP A 179 -10.38 22.93 -3.95
N LEU A 180 -11.64 22.99 -4.35
CA LEU A 180 -12.22 22.00 -5.28
C LEU A 180 -11.54 22.05 -6.65
N LEU A 181 -11.22 23.25 -7.15
CA LEU A 181 -10.45 23.44 -8.38
C LEU A 181 -9.00 22.98 -8.24
N GLY A 182 -8.34 23.28 -7.12
CA GLY A 182 -6.98 22.86 -6.82
C GLY A 182 -6.86 21.34 -6.70
N VAL A 183 -7.80 20.67 -6.05
CA VAL A 183 -7.88 19.20 -5.98
C VAL A 183 -8.06 18.62 -7.39
N GLY A 184 -8.94 19.20 -8.22
CA GLY A 184 -9.09 18.79 -9.61
C GLY A 184 -7.80 18.92 -10.43
N ILE A 185 -7.11 20.07 -10.32
CA ILE A 185 -5.87 20.36 -11.06
C ILE A 185 -4.73 19.48 -10.58
N VAL A 186 -4.57 19.25 -9.27
CA VAL A 186 -3.50 18.41 -8.72
C VAL A 186 -3.72 16.95 -9.05
N VAL A 187 -4.97 16.46 -9.00
CA VAL A 187 -5.30 15.12 -9.47
C VAL A 187 -4.96 14.99 -10.95
N CYS A 188 -5.38 15.93 -11.80
CA CYS A 188 -5.03 15.96 -13.22
C CYS A 188 -3.52 16.09 -13.47
N SER A 189 -2.79 16.82 -12.63
CA SER A 189 -1.34 17.03 -12.78
C SER A 189 -0.53 15.84 -12.31
N ILE A 190 -0.98 15.11 -11.28
CA ILE A 190 -0.38 13.84 -10.84
C ILE A 190 -0.59 12.76 -11.90
N PHE A 191 -1.80 12.67 -12.47
CA PHE A 191 -2.06 11.79 -13.60
C PHE A 191 -1.19 12.21 -14.80
N SER A 192 -1.16 13.49 -15.17
CA SER A 192 -0.35 13.98 -16.30
C SER A 192 1.14 13.81 -16.08
N SER A 193 1.68 14.14 -14.91
CA SER A 193 3.12 13.99 -14.61
C SER A 193 3.53 12.54 -14.66
N TYR A 194 2.68 11.62 -14.18
CA TYR A 194 2.96 10.20 -14.27
C TYR A 194 2.92 9.67 -15.71
N TYR A 195 1.95 10.11 -16.53
CA TYR A 195 1.90 9.76 -17.97
C TYR A 195 3.07 10.37 -18.76
N LEU A 196 3.56 11.54 -18.35
CA LEU A 196 4.72 12.20 -18.96
C LEU A 196 6.06 11.58 -18.51
N LEU A 197 6.12 10.97 -17.31
CA LEU A 197 7.36 10.43 -16.73
C LEU A 197 7.52 8.90 -16.89
N THR A 198 6.47 8.16 -17.20
CA THR A 198 6.48 6.68 -17.08
C THR A 198 5.92 5.99 -18.33
N SER A 199 6.44 6.31 -19.51
CA SER A 199 5.89 5.84 -20.78
C SER A 199 6.12 4.37 -21.14
N SER A 200 6.68 3.50 -20.27
CA SER A 200 7.23 2.22 -20.79
C SER A 200 7.04 0.93 -19.98
N TYR A 201 6.22 0.84 -18.92
CA TYR A 201 6.06 -0.46 -18.22
C TYR A 201 4.62 -0.80 -17.81
N THR A 202 3.99 -1.70 -18.59
CA THR A 202 2.66 -2.28 -18.28
C THR A 202 2.82 -3.70 -17.73
N ALA A 203 2.46 -3.94 -16.47
CA ALA A 203 2.44 -5.29 -15.87
C ALA A 203 1.00 -5.77 -15.63
N LYS A 204 0.71 -7.04 -15.91
CA LYS A 204 -0.62 -7.66 -15.67
C LYS A 204 -0.84 -7.86 -14.16
N ALA A 205 -1.53 -6.94 -13.50
CA ALA A 205 -1.99 -7.12 -12.12
C ALA A 205 -3.46 -7.57 -12.09
N SER A 206 -3.83 -8.48 -11.18
CA SER A 206 -5.23 -8.90 -11.00
C SER A 206 -6.02 -7.88 -10.18
N VAL A 207 -7.21 -7.51 -10.64
CA VAL A 207 -8.16 -6.60 -9.94
C VAL A 207 -8.26 -6.88 -8.43
N LEU A 208 -8.36 -8.15 -8.01
CA LEU A 208 -8.47 -8.54 -6.60
C LEU A 208 -7.25 -8.11 -5.76
N THR A 209 -6.06 -8.16 -6.36
CA THR A 209 -4.82 -7.70 -5.71
C THR A 209 -4.83 -6.18 -5.57
N CYS A 210 -5.30 -5.46 -6.59
CA CYS A 210 -5.42 -4.01 -6.53
C CYS A 210 -6.41 -3.54 -5.47
N THR A 211 -7.58 -4.20 -5.35
CA THR A 211 -8.58 -3.87 -4.33
C THR A 211 -8.06 -4.13 -2.92
N THR A 212 -7.42 -5.29 -2.68
CA THR A 212 -6.87 -5.62 -1.35
C THR A 212 -5.72 -4.70 -0.94
N CYS A 213 -4.87 -4.28 -1.89
CA CYS A 213 -3.80 -3.33 -1.62
C CYS A 213 -4.35 -1.92 -1.35
N SER A 214 -5.33 -1.46 -2.13
CA SER A 214 -5.97 -0.15 -1.93
C SER A 214 -6.65 -0.05 -0.56
N PHE A 215 -7.39 -1.09 -0.19
CA PHE A 215 -8.00 -1.18 1.15
C PHE A 215 -6.93 -1.22 2.26
N GLY A 216 -5.87 -2.01 2.08
CA GLY A 216 -4.76 -2.08 3.02
C GLY A 216 -4.03 -0.74 3.21
N MET A 217 -3.80 0.01 2.13
CA MET A 217 -3.21 1.36 2.19
C MET A 217 -4.13 2.33 2.93
N MET A 218 -5.45 2.24 2.72
CA MET A 218 -6.42 3.06 3.44
C MET A 218 -6.43 2.75 4.95
N VAL A 219 -6.45 1.47 5.33
CA VAL A 219 -6.34 1.06 6.74
C VAL A 219 -5.02 1.53 7.36
N SER A 220 -3.90 1.37 6.64
CA SER A 220 -2.59 1.83 7.09
C SER A 220 -2.55 3.35 7.29
N LEU A 221 -3.23 4.13 6.44
CA LEU A 221 -3.31 5.57 6.62
C LEU A 221 -4.07 5.92 7.90
N PHE A 222 -5.25 5.34 8.10
CA PHE A 222 -6.04 5.58 9.31
C PHE A 222 -5.31 5.17 10.59
N GLN A 223 -4.50 4.12 10.52
CA GLN A 223 -3.60 3.72 11.60
C GLN A 223 -2.47 4.75 11.82
N ASN A 224 -1.86 5.27 10.75
CA ASN A 224 -0.80 6.29 10.84
C ASN A 224 -1.31 7.63 11.38
N LEU A 225 -2.55 8.02 11.08
CA LEU A 225 -3.18 9.23 11.61
C LEU A 225 -3.75 9.06 13.03
N GLY A 226 -3.66 7.86 13.62
CA GLY A 226 -4.19 7.57 14.96
C GLY A 226 -5.72 7.57 15.07
N VAL A 227 -6.45 7.81 13.97
CA VAL A 227 -7.92 7.93 13.94
C VAL A 227 -8.62 6.59 14.20
N ILE A 228 -8.02 5.48 13.76
CA ILE A 228 -8.54 4.12 13.99
C ILE A 228 -7.51 3.30 14.77
N GLN A 229 -7.27 3.67 16.03
CA GLN A 229 -6.49 2.83 16.95
C GLN A 229 -7.22 1.54 17.37
N THR A 230 -8.54 1.45 17.13
CA THR A 230 -9.39 0.33 17.55
C THR A 230 -9.31 -0.89 16.61
N VAL A 231 -8.77 -0.75 15.39
CA VAL A 231 -8.56 -1.88 14.46
C VAL A 231 -7.11 -2.35 14.56
N SER A 232 -6.82 -3.08 15.63
CA SER A 232 -5.48 -3.51 16.05
C SER A 232 -5.00 -4.81 15.41
N VAL A 233 -5.29 -5.05 14.13
CA VAL A 233 -5.01 -6.36 13.48
C VAL A 233 -3.63 -6.40 12.79
N SER A 234 -2.89 -5.29 12.74
CA SER A 234 -1.65 -5.17 11.96
C SER A 234 -0.39 -5.27 12.83
N PHE A 235 0.67 -5.88 12.29
CA PHE A 235 2.01 -5.97 12.90
C PHE A 235 2.54 -4.62 13.42
N THR A 236 2.29 -3.56 12.65
CA THR A 236 2.65 -2.18 13.00
C THR A 236 1.96 -1.72 14.27
N THR A 237 0.68 -2.04 14.45
CA THR A 237 -0.09 -1.72 15.66
C THR A 237 0.43 -2.45 16.88
N MET A 238 0.76 -3.75 16.76
CA MET A 238 1.33 -4.53 17.87
C MET A 238 2.67 -3.95 18.33
N THR A 239 3.51 -3.53 17.38
CA THR A 239 4.79 -2.87 17.71
C THR A 239 4.56 -1.53 18.38
N ASN A 240 3.61 -0.72 17.90
CA ASN A 240 3.27 0.57 18.53
C ASN A 240 2.73 0.38 19.96
N ILE A 241 1.78 -0.54 20.17
CA ILE A 241 1.25 -0.89 21.50
C ILE A 241 2.38 -1.33 22.43
N GLY A 242 3.32 -2.14 21.95
CA GLY A 242 4.50 -2.55 22.72
C GLY A 242 5.42 -1.39 23.10
N LEU A 243 5.44 -0.31 22.32
CA LEU A 243 6.25 0.89 22.57
C LEU A 243 5.57 1.92 23.49
N VAL A 244 4.24 1.90 23.65
CA VAL A 244 3.49 2.87 24.49
C VAL A 244 4.04 2.98 25.92
N PRO A 245 4.36 1.89 26.65
CA PRO A 245 4.91 1.97 28.01
C PRO A 245 6.27 2.67 28.10
N PHE A 246 6.96 2.94 26.98
CA PHE A 246 8.26 3.61 26.97
C PHE A 246 8.16 5.11 26.62
N MET A 247 6.96 5.62 26.36
CA MET A 247 6.72 7.03 26.01
C MET A 247 6.43 7.86 27.28
N CYS A 248 7.44 8.10 28.11
CA CYS A 248 7.30 8.93 29.32
C CYS A 248 7.52 10.42 29.00
N TYR A 249 6.56 11.28 29.36
CA TYR A 249 6.72 12.73 29.28
C TYR A 249 6.84 13.36 30.67
N ARG A 250 7.52 14.50 30.74
CA ARG A 250 7.83 15.20 31.99
C ARG A 250 6.87 16.34 32.26
N HIS A 251 6.32 16.37 33.46
CA HIS A 251 5.45 17.45 33.95
C HIS A 251 6.26 18.65 34.41
N PRO A 252 5.67 19.86 34.44
CA PRO A 252 6.31 21.05 35.03
C PRO A 252 6.72 20.86 36.50
N ALA A 253 5.98 20.04 37.25
CA ALA A 253 6.27 19.68 38.65
C ALA A 253 7.45 18.69 38.80
N GLY A 254 8.01 18.18 37.71
CA GLY A 254 9.17 17.28 37.71
C GLY A 254 8.86 15.79 37.75
N SER A 255 7.60 15.39 37.95
CA SER A 255 7.15 14.00 37.78
C SER A 255 7.07 13.60 36.31
N GLU A 256 7.08 12.30 36.01
CA GLU A 256 6.94 11.77 34.66
C GLU A 256 5.75 10.81 34.60
N SER A 257 4.95 10.88 33.54
CA SER A 257 3.81 9.98 33.29
C SER A 257 3.86 9.41 31.88
N VAL A 258 3.16 8.29 31.66
CA VAL A 258 3.03 7.68 30.34
C VAL A 258 2.16 8.57 29.43
N LEU A 259 2.61 8.85 28.21
CA LEU A 259 1.95 9.79 27.29
C LEU A 259 0.48 9.44 27.00
N LYS A 260 0.19 8.15 26.81
CA LYS A 260 -1.17 7.66 26.54
C LYS A 260 -2.03 7.50 27.81
N TYR A 261 -1.40 7.24 28.94
CA TYR A 261 -2.05 6.95 30.23
C TYR A 261 -1.48 7.89 31.29
N SER A 262 -1.97 9.14 31.30
CA SER A 262 -1.42 10.21 32.15
C SER A 262 -1.59 9.95 33.65
N ASP A 263 -2.52 9.08 34.02
CA ASP A 263 -2.78 8.56 35.37
C ASP A 263 -1.69 7.59 35.86
N VAL A 264 -0.92 6.98 34.94
CA VAL A 264 0.16 6.06 35.28
C VAL A 264 1.50 6.81 35.32
N PHE A 265 2.05 6.95 36.52
CA PHE A 265 3.37 7.55 36.72
C PHE A 265 4.50 6.61 36.29
N CYS A 266 5.52 7.16 35.64
CA CYS A 266 6.71 6.42 35.26
C CYS A 266 7.50 6.01 36.53
N ASN A 267 8.13 4.83 36.48
CA ASN A 267 8.77 4.13 37.61
C ASN A 267 7.81 3.62 38.72
N SER A 268 6.49 3.65 38.50
CA SER A 268 5.53 2.97 39.38
C SER A 268 5.54 1.44 39.18
N ALA A 269 4.96 0.70 40.13
CA ALA A 269 4.78 -0.75 40.01
C ALA A 269 3.84 -1.12 38.83
N GLU A 270 2.79 -0.33 38.61
CA GLU A 270 1.87 -0.49 37.48
C GLU A 270 2.57 -0.26 36.14
N HIS A 271 3.41 0.79 36.07
CA HIS A 271 4.24 1.07 34.91
C HIS A 271 5.23 -0.07 34.61
N THR A 272 5.87 -0.62 35.65
CA THR A 272 6.81 -1.76 35.50
C THR A 272 6.10 -2.97 34.89
N LEU A 273 4.87 -3.28 35.32
CA LEU A 273 4.07 -4.34 34.73
C LEU A 273 3.73 -4.06 33.26
N MET A 274 3.34 -2.82 32.93
CA MET A 274 3.08 -2.42 31.54
C MET A 274 4.34 -2.56 30.66
N GLN A 275 5.52 -2.20 31.17
CA GLN A 275 6.78 -2.36 30.45
C GLN A 275 7.12 -3.82 30.20
N LEU A 276 6.91 -4.73 31.17
CA LEU A 276 7.15 -6.16 30.98
C LEU A 276 6.24 -6.76 29.91
N LEU A 277 4.95 -6.41 29.92
CA LEU A 277 4.00 -6.84 28.89
C LEU A 277 4.34 -6.24 27.53
N GLY A 278 4.72 -4.96 27.49
CA GLY A 278 5.18 -4.29 26.27
C GLY A 278 6.41 -4.96 25.67
N MET A 279 7.42 -5.30 26.50
CA MET A 279 8.61 -6.03 26.07
C MET A 279 8.26 -7.41 25.50
N ALA A 280 7.31 -8.13 26.11
CA ALA A 280 6.87 -9.43 25.59
C ALA A 280 6.26 -9.28 24.18
N VAL A 281 5.41 -8.27 23.96
CA VAL A 281 4.83 -7.98 22.64
C VAL A 281 5.91 -7.56 21.63
N LEU A 282 6.88 -6.74 22.04
CA LEU A 282 8.00 -6.33 21.19
C LEU A 282 8.92 -7.51 20.84
N ALA A 283 9.15 -8.44 21.76
CA ALA A 283 9.94 -9.65 21.50
C ALA A 283 9.25 -10.55 20.46
N LEU A 284 7.94 -10.77 20.60
CA LEU A 284 7.14 -11.52 19.62
C LEU A 284 7.13 -10.83 18.24
N SER A 285 6.95 -9.51 18.22
CA SER A 285 6.98 -8.71 17.00
C SER A 285 8.37 -8.76 16.33
N GLY A 286 9.44 -8.64 17.12
CA GLY A 286 10.82 -8.76 16.64
C GLY A 286 11.11 -10.13 16.05
N ALA A 287 10.67 -11.22 16.70
CA ALA A 287 10.83 -12.58 16.19
C ALA A 287 10.08 -12.80 14.86
N PHE A 288 8.88 -12.23 14.72
CA PHE A 288 8.13 -12.26 13.46
C PHE A 288 8.86 -11.48 12.36
N LEU A 289 9.37 -10.29 12.66
CA LEU A 289 10.14 -9.48 11.70
C LEU A 289 11.42 -10.21 11.26
N ALA A 290 12.18 -10.78 12.20
CA ALA A 290 13.38 -11.56 11.91
C ALA A 290 13.07 -12.78 11.02
N SER A 291 11.95 -13.46 11.29
CA SER A 291 11.47 -14.56 10.44
C SER A 291 11.17 -14.07 9.02
N CYS A 292 10.53 -12.90 8.86
CA CYS A 292 10.28 -12.31 7.53
C CYS A 292 11.59 -12.00 6.78
N PHE A 293 12.61 -11.46 7.46
CA PHE A 293 13.93 -11.22 6.87
C PHE A 293 14.59 -12.52 6.39
N PHE A 294 14.59 -13.56 7.24
CA PHE A 294 15.11 -14.87 6.89
C PHE A 294 14.40 -15.45 5.66
N PHE A 295 13.06 -15.38 5.63
CA PHE A 295 12.27 -15.87 4.50
C PHE A 295 12.49 -15.08 3.21
N ALA A 296 12.61 -13.75 3.26
CA ALA A 296 12.88 -12.94 2.09
C ALA A 296 14.28 -13.19 1.51
N TRP A 297 15.27 -13.44 2.36
CA TRP A 297 16.61 -13.86 1.94
C TRP A 297 16.58 -15.25 1.31
N LYS A 298 15.85 -16.21 1.89
CA LYS A 298 15.77 -17.57 1.35
C LYS A 298 14.87 -17.70 0.11
N ALA A 299 14.01 -16.71 -0.16
CA ALA A 299 12.99 -16.76 -1.21
C ALA A 299 13.50 -17.12 -2.63
N PRO A 300 14.64 -16.60 -3.14
CA PRO A 300 15.14 -16.98 -4.46
C PRO A 300 15.47 -18.47 -4.58
N SER A 301 15.92 -19.10 -3.49
CA SER A 301 16.24 -20.55 -3.47
C SER A 301 15.00 -21.46 -3.53
N TRP A 302 13.82 -20.90 -3.29
CA TRP A 302 12.54 -21.59 -3.38
C TRP A 302 11.79 -21.28 -4.68
N SER A 303 12.38 -20.45 -5.53
CA SER A 303 11.86 -20.10 -6.85
C SER A 303 11.66 -21.36 -7.70
N GLY A 304 10.48 -21.53 -8.30
CA GLY A 304 10.10 -22.71 -9.10
C GLY A 304 9.55 -23.90 -8.32
N LYS A 305 9.71 -23.96 -7.00
CA LYS A 305 9.00 -24.90 -6.12
C LYS A 305 7.70 -24.25 -5.65
N ALA A 306 6.69 -25.04 -5.28
CA ALA A 306 5.43 -24.49 -4.78
C ALA A 306 5.71 -23.58 -3.56
N ILE A 307 5.70 -22.26 -3.78
CA ILE A 307 6.01 -21.26 -2.76
C ILE A 307 5.06 -21.50 -1.60
N GLN A 308 5.59 -21.76 -0.41
CA GLN A 308 4.78 -22.02 0.78
C GLN A 308 3.83 -20.84 1.03
N GLY A 309 2.53 -21.13 1.18
CA GLY A 309 1.48 -20.12 1.31
C GLY A 309 1.73 -19.07 2.43
N GLY A 310 2.52 -19.42 3.45
CA GLY A 310 2.85 -18.55 4.58
C GLY A 310 3.65 -17.29 4.24
N VAL A 311 4.49 -17.28 3.19
CA VAL A 311 5.30 -16.11 2.81
C VAL A 311 4.69 -15.31 1.65
N ARG A 312 3.53 -15.76 1.15
CA ARG A 312 2.86 -15.16 0.00
C ARG A 312 2.46 -13.71 0.26
N PHE A 313 2.08 -13.36 1.49
CA PHE A 313 1.70 -11.98 1.84
C PHE A 313 2.84 -10.97 1.67
N LEU A 314 4.10 -11.41 1.86
CA LEU A 314 5.29 -10.58 1.81
C LEU A 314 5.76 -10.32 0.37
N ILE A 315 5.64 -11.33 -0.51
CA ILE A 315 6.27 -11.32 -1.84
C ILE A 315 5.26 -11.07 -2.97
N PHE A 316 4.04 -11.60 -2.86
CA PHE A 316 3.12 -11.72 -4.01
C PHE A 316 2.67 -10.38 -4.61
N ARG A 317 2.69 -9.29 -3.83
CA ARG A 317 2.23 -7.96 -4.24
C ARG A 317 3.27 -7.17 -5.05
N PHE A 318 4.55 -7.54 -4.92
CA PHE A 318 5.68 -6.79 -5.48
C PHE A 318 6.21 -7.42 -6.76
N ARG A 319 6.88 -6.62 -7.59
CA ARG A 319 7.54 -7.10 -8.81
C ARG A 319 8.55 -8.19 -8.46
N PRO A 320 8.70 -9.25 -9.28
CA PRO A 320 9.59 -10.37 -8.94
C PRO A 320 11.09 -10.01 -8.87
N ASN A 321 11.49 -8.85 -9.40
CA ASN A 321 12.84 -8.28 -9.28
C ASN A 321 13.04 -7.48 -7.97
N VAL A 322 11.97 -7.13 -7.26
CA VAL A 322 11.98 -6.30 -6.04
C VAL A 322 11.12 -6.94 -4.94
N TRP A 323 11.21 -8.26 -4.81
CA TRP A 323 10.39 -9.04 -3.86
C TRP A 323 10.61 -8.67 -2.39
N TRP A 324 11.83 -8.22 -2.07
CA TRP A 324 12.25 -7.85 -0.73
C TRP A 324 11.65 -6.53 -0.25
N PHE A 325 11.04 -5.73 -1.13
CA PHE A 325 10.47 -4.42 -0.77
C PHE A 325 9.37 -4.51 0.29
N GLY A 326 8.67 -5.65 0.37
CA GLY A 326 7.71 -5.91 1.45
C GLY A 326 8.32 -5.78 2.85
N LEU A 327 9.61 -6.07 3.01
CA LEU A 327 10.32 -5.85 4.28
C LEU A 327 10.49 -4.36 4.60
N VAL A 328 10.77 -3.52 3.60
CA VAL A 328 10.93 -2.07 3.78
C VAL A 328 9.63 -1.44 4.27
N LEU A 329 8.49 -1.86 3.70
CA LEU A 329 7.18 -1.39 4.17
C LEU A 329 6.84 -1.92 5.56
N LEU A 330 7.24 -3.17 5.88
CA LEU A 330 7.01 -3.77 7.19
C LEU A 330 7.84 -3.08 8.29
N THR A 331 9.10 -2.73 8.02
CA THR A 331 9.99 -2.03 8.97
C THR A 331 9.63 -0.56 9.16
N ARG A 332 9.06 0.09 8.13
CA ARG A 332 8.62 1.49 8.19
C ARG A 332 7.69 1.76 9.37
N GLY A 333 6.70 0.90 9.63
CA GLY A 333 5.71 1.12 10.69
C GLY A 333 6.33 1.23 12.09
N PRO A 334 7.10 0.24 12.56
CA PRO A 334 7.88 0.34 13.80
C PRO A 334 8.78 1.57 13.88
N LEU A 335 9.47 1.90 12.79
CA LEU A 335 10.36 3.07 12.76
C LEU A 335 9.59 4.37 13.00
N LEU A 336 8.36 4.51 12.49
CA LEU A 336 7.52 5.69 12.74
C LEU A 336 7.08 5.82 14.21
N SER A 337 7.15 4.77 15.03
CA SER A 337 6.79 4.84 16.45
C SER A 337 7.99 5.16 17.35
N MET A 338 9.22 4.97 16.86
CA MET A 338 10.45 5.18 17.63
C MET A 338 10.72 6.63 18.07
N PRO A 339 10.45 7.68 17.26
CA PRO A 339 10.72 9.07 17.67
C PRO A 339 9.99 9.49 18.94
N ALA A 340 8.76 9.01 19.14
CA ALA A 340 7.96 9.29 20.34
C ALA A 340 8.57 8.68 21.62
N VAL A 341 9.31 7.57 21.49
CA VAL A 341 10.05 6.95 22.60
C VAL A 341 11.41 7.62 22.81
N ALA A 342 12.12 7.96 21.72
CA ALA A 342 13.47 8.52 21.79
C ALA A 342 13.51 9.98 22.27
N ALA A 343 12.48 10.77 21.97
CA ALA A 343 12.44 12.20 22.28
C ALA A 343 11.05 12.68 22.75
N PRO A 344 10.45 12.09 23.80
CA PRO A 344 9.08 12.36 24.23
C PRO A 344 8.81 13.84 24.57
N ASN A 345 9.81 14.53 25.14
CA ASN A 345 9.70 15.93 25.57
C ASN A 345 10.10 16.96 24.50
N LYS A 346 10.53 16.53 23.32
CA LYS A 346 11.04 17.42 22.25
C LYS A 346 10.26 17.20 20.96
N PRO A 347 9.06 17.80 20.80
CA PRO A 347 8.19 17.55 19.64
C PRO A 347 8.89 17.87 18.31
N ALA A 348 9.68 18.94 18.23
CA ALA A 348 10.41 19.29 17.01
C ALA A 348 11.37 18.16 16.54
N VAL A 349 12.07 17.50 17.47
CA VAL A 349 12.95 16.37 17.16
C VAL A 349 12.13 15.17 16.69
N GLN A 350 10.95 14.93 17.29
CA GLN A 350 10.05 13.87 16.82
C GLN A 350 9.62 14.10 15.36
N PHE A 351 9.14 15.31 15.03
CA PHE A 351 8.72 15.67 13.67
C PHE A 351 9.87 15.52 12.66
N VAL A 352 11.08 15.98 12.98
CA VAL A 352 12.25 15.85 12.09
C VAL A 352 12.63 14.39 11.85
N CYS A 353 12.64 13.55 12.89
CA CYS A 353 12.92 12.13 12.74
C CYS A 353 11.84 11.42 11.90
N LEU A 354 10.56 11.71 12.13
CA LEU A 354 9.45 11.17 11.34
C LEU A 354 9.57 11.57 9.87
N LEU A 355 9.88 12.85 9.60
CA LEU A 355 10.09 13.38 8.26
C LEU A 355 11.24 12.64 7.55
N GLY A 356 12.38 12.44 8.23
CA GLY A 356 13.51 11.69 7.68
C GLY A 356 13.17 10.25 7.30
N ILE A 357 12.44 9.54 8.18
CA ILE A 357 11.98 8.16 7.92
C ILE A 357 11.06 8.10 6.71
N LEU A 358 10.10 9.03 6.61
CA LEU A 358 9.17 9.08 5.49
C LEU A 358 9.84 9.46 4.18
N LEU A 359 10.75 10.43 4.18
CA LEU A 359 11.52 10.81 2.99
C LEU A 359 12.39 9.65 2.48
N LEU A 360 13.07 8.92 3.37
CA LEU A 360 13.82 7.72 2.99
C LEU A 360 12.88 6.67 2.37
N SER A 361 11.71 6.44 2.96
CA SER A 361 10.72 5.51 2.41
C SER A 361 10.19 5.95 1.05
N LEU A 362 9.98 7.25 0.84
CA LEU A 362 9.54 7.83 -0.43
C LEU A 362 10.62 7.69 -1.51
N GLN A 363 11.88 7.96 -1.16
CA GLN A 363 13.02 7.80 -2.07
C GLN A 363 13.14 6.35 -2.56
N LEU A 364 13.07 5.39 -1.64
CA LEU A 364 13.10 3.96 -1.98
C LEU A 364 11.89 3.57 -2.86
N GLN A 365 10.71 4.07 -2.55
CA GLN A 365 9.48 3.79 -3.31
C GLN A 365 9.54 4.32 -4.74
N VAL A 366 9.97 5.58 -4.93
CA VAL A 366 10.06 6.22 -6.25
C VAL A 366 11.19 5.62 -7.08
N TRP A 367 12.31 5.25 -6.45
CA TRP A 367 13.44 4.63 -7.14
C TRP A 367 13.14 3.22 -7.63
N TYR A 368 12.51 2.38 -6.80
CA TYR A 368 12.32 0.96 -7.11
C TYR A 368 10.96 0.62 -7.69
N LEU A 369 9.94 1.51 -7.64
CA LEU A 369 8.57 1.30 -8.12
C LEU A 369 8.08 -0.15 -7.91
N PRO A 370 8.03 -0.61 -6.65
CA PRO A 370 8.02 -2.03 -6.32
C PRO A 370 6.69 -2.74 -6.59
N TRP A 371 5.56 -2.01 -6.68
CA TRP A 371 4.25 -2.61 -6.87
C TRP A 371 4.09 -3.21 -8.28
N LYS A 372 3.43 -4.37 -8.36
CA LYS A 372 3.10 -5.01 -9.66
C LYS A 372 2.17 -4.16 -10.51
N ALA A 373 1.17 -3.52 -9.90
CA ALA A 373 0.28 -2.61 -10.60
C ALA A 373 0.90 -1.21 -10.62
N PRO A 374 1.15 -0.60 -11.79
CA PRO A 374 1.78 0.71 -11.86
C PRO A 374 1.01 1.81 -11.10
N ILE A 375 -0.33 1.71 -11.04
CA ILE A 375 -1.19 2.69 -10.36
C ILE A 375 -0.98 2.70 -8.85
N LEU A 376 -0.62 1.56 -8.27
CA LEU A 376 -0.33 1.45 -6.84
C LEU A 376 0.99 2.15 -6.50
N ASN A 377 1.97 2.17 -7.41
CA ASN A 377 3.21 2.94 -7.20
C ASN A 377 2.92 4.43 -7.12
N LEU A 378 2.08 4.93 -8.03
CA LEU A 378 1.67 6.33 -8.07
C LEU A 378 0.92 6.73 -6.78
N VAL A 379 -0.09 5.95 -6.40
CA VAL A 379 -0.95 6.25 -5.25
C VAL A 379 -0.19 6.19 -3.93
N ASP A 380 0.66 5.18 -3.75
CA ASP A 380 1.51 5.06 -2.56
C ASP A 380 2.53 6.22 -2.49
N GLY A 381 3.16 6.56 -3.62
CA GLY A 381 4.08 7.68 -3.71
C GLY A 381 3.43 9.03 -3.38
N VAL A 382 2.26 9.31 -3.97
CA VAL A 382 1.47 10.52 -3.71
C VAL A 382 1.04 10.56 -2.25
N THR A 383 0.46 9.48 -1.73
CA THR A 383 -0.01 9.44 -0.33
C THR A 383 1.14 9.67 0.64
N ASN A 384 2.32 9.11 0.38
CA ASN A 384 3.50 9.31 1.22
C ASN A 384 4.03 10.76 1.13
N LEU A 385 4.02 11.36 -0.06
CA LEU A 385 4.35 12.78 -0.25
C LEU A 385 3.38 13.70 0.51
N LEU A 386 2.08 13.44 0.46
CA LEU A 386 1.08 14.21 1.20
C LEU A 386 1.28 14.10 2.72
N LEU A 387 1.65 12.92 3.22
CA LEU A 387 1.99 12.72 4.62
C LEU A 387 3.25 13.48 5.04
N VAL A 388 4.28 13.50 4.19
CA VAL A 388 5.50 14.32 4.38
C VAL A 388 5.15 15.81 4.48
N MET A 389 4.30 16.31 3.57
CA MET A 389 3.85 17.71 3.59
C MET A 389 3.05 18.03 4.86
N LEU A 390 2.18 17.13 5.31
CA LEU A 390 1.42 17.29 6.55
C LEU A 390 2.33 17.39 7.79
N LEU A 391 3.35 16.54 7.87
CA LEU A 391 4.36 16.59 8.95
C LEU A 391 5.22 17.87 8.89
N ALA A 392 5.54 18.36 7.69
CA ALA A 392 6.27 19.61 7.51
C ALA A 392 5.45 20.82 8.02
N ILE A 393 4.14 20.86 7.76
CA ILE A 393 3.24 21.87 8.33
C ILE A 393 3.20 21.76 9.86
N GLY A 394 3.11 20.52 10.39
CA GLY A 394 3.17 20.28 11.83
C GLY A 394 4.45 20.79 12.49
N LEU A 395 5.60 20.66 11.82
CA LEU A 395 6.87 21.23 12.28
C LEU A 395 6.85 22.77 12.25
N GLY A 396 6.28 23.37 11.20
CA GLY A 396 6.14 24.82 11.06
C GLY A 396 5.31 25.47 12.19
N ARG A 397 4.38 24.72 12.80
CA ARG A 397 3.60 25.18 13.96
C ARG A 397 4.40 25.33 15.24
N LEU A 398 5.55 24.65 15.35
CA LEU A 398 6.39 24.70 16.56
C LEU A 398 7.35 25.91 16.56
N GLY A 399 7.26 26.79 15.55
CA GLY A 399 8.06 28.01 15.44
C GLY A 399 7.64 29.10 16.44
N PRO A 400 8.56 30.01 16.84
CA PRO A 400 8.37 30.92 17.95
C PRO A 400 7.38 32.10 17.74
N ASP A 401 6.92 32.41 16.52
CA ASP A 401 6.07 33.59 16.26
C ASP A 401 4.86 33.26 15.35
N PRO A 402 3.66 32.99 15.89
CA PRO A 402 2.46 32.76 15.09
C PRO A 402 1.56 34.01 15.07
N GLU A 403 2.06 35.20 14.76
CA GLU A 403 1.21 36.41 14.71
C GLU A 403 0.28 36.44 13.47
N ASP A 404 0.62 35.75 12.36
CA ASP A 404 -0.21 35.66 11.14
C ASP A 404 -0.38 34.22 10.58
N GLY A 405 0.13 33.20 11.27
CA GLY A 405 0.35 31.86 10.71
C GLY A 405 -0.65 30.72 10.99
N PRO A 406 -1.40 30.65 12.11
CA PRO A 406 -2.06 29.40 12.50
C PRO A 406 -3.21 29.04 11.56
N ALA A 407 -4.05 30.02 11.18
CA ALA A 407 -5.23 29.79 10.32
C ALA A 407 -4.86 29.34 8.89
N VAL A 408 -3.82 29.94 8.29
CA VAL A 408 -3.35 29.54 6.96
C VAL A 408 -2.77 28.13 7.01
N LEU A 409 -1.93 27.82 8.00
CA LEU A 409 -1.40 26.47 8.17
C LEU A 409 -2.51 25.45 8.48
N ASP A 410 -3.58 25.84 9.20
CA ASP A 410 -4.74 24.96 9.49
C ASP A 410 -5.52 24.67 8.22
N SER A 411 -5.76 25.68 7.39
CA SER A 411 -6.42 25.51 6.10
C SER A 411 -5.59 24.62 5.15
N LEU A 412 -4.27 24.79 5.12
CA LEU A 412 -3.34 23.96 4.34
C LEU A 412 -3.33 22.50 4.83
N ALA A 413 -3.26 22.29 6.15
CA ALA A 413 -3.29 20.94 6.74
C ALA A 413 -4.63 20.23 6.47
N ALA A 414 -5.75 20.95 6.61
CA ALA A 414 -7.08 20.42 6.31
C ALA A 414 -7.20 20.03 4.82
N ALA A 415 -6.70 20.86 3.93
CA ALA A 415 -6.75 20.58 2.50
C ALA A 415 -5.86 19.41 2.07
N ILE A 416 -4.65 19.30 2.60
CA ILE A 416 -3.77 18.15 2.34
C ILE A 416 -4.43 16.87 2.85
N SER A 417 -5.05 16.92 4.04
CA SER A 417 -5.79 15.79 4.60
C SER A 417 -6.98 15.39 3.72
N ALA A 418 -7.76 16.37 3.22
CA ALA A 418 -8.87 16.13 2.31
C ALA A 418 -8.41 15.55 0.96
N MET A 419 -7.31 16.07 0.40
CA MET A 419 -6.71 15.56 -0.84
C MET A 419 -6.24 14.11 -0.67
N MET A 420 -5.58 13.80 0.45
CA MET A 420 -5.14 12.45 0.77
C MET A 420 -6.31 11.46 0.88
N MET A 421 -7.39 11.85 1.57
CA MET A 421 -8.61 11.04 1.65
C MET A 421 -9.28 10.86 0.28
N SER A 422 -9.26 11.88 -0.57
CA SER A 422 -9.85 11.85 -1.90
C SER A 422 -9.11 10.89 -2.83
N VAL A 423 -7.77 10.90 -2.82
CA VAL A 423 -6.93 9.98 -3.62
C VAL A 423 -7.22 8.52 -3.27
N LEU A 424 -7.27 8.20 -1.98
CA LEU A 424 -7.56 6.83 -1.51
C LEU A 424 -9.01 6.43 -1.77
N GLY A 425 -9.96 7.33 -1.56
CA GLY A 425 -11.38 7.11 -1.85
C GLY A 425 -11.62 6.82 -3.33
N LEU A 426 -11.00 7.61 -4.23
CA LEU A 426 -11.07 7.38 -5.67
C LEU A 426 -10.51 6.01 -6.05
N MET A 427 -9.36 5.62 -5.48
CA MET A 427 -8.77 4.30 -5.71
C MET A 427 -9.66 3.15 -5.26
N LEU A 428 -10.33 3.28 -4.11
CA LEU A 428 -11.29 2.29 -3.64
C LEU A 428 -12.49 2.19 -4.59
N VAL A 429 -13.03 3.32 -5.04
CA VAL A 429 -14.15 3.36 -6.01
C VAL A 429 -13.75 2.71 -7.32
N LEU A 430 -12.57 3.03 -7.86
CA LEU A 430 -12.04 2.40 -9.08
C LEU A 430 -11.87 0.90 -8.90
N ALA A 431 -11.37 0.44 -7.75
CA ALA A 431 -11.20 -0.97 -7.46
C ALA A 431 -12.54 -1.72 -7.32
N MET A 432 -13.55 -1.10 -6.72
CA MET A 432 -14.89 -1.66 -6.60
C MET A 432 -15.61 -1.71 -7.96
N ALA A 433 -15.51 -0.63 -8.75
CA ALA A 433 -16.03 -0.57 -10.11
C ALA A 433 -15.37 -1.65 -10.98
N ALA A 434 -14.06 -1.89 -10.80
CA ALA A 434 -13.33 -2.94 -11.50
C ALA A 434 -13.80 -4.35 -11.16
N LEU A 435 -14.07 -4.64 -9.88
CA LEU A 435 -14.63 -5.91 -9.45
C LEU A 435 -16.05 -6.12 -9.99
N PHE A 436 -16.85 -5.06 -9.98
CA PHE A 436 -18.20 -5.10 -10.53
C PHE A 436 -18.17 -5.36 -12.03
N TYR A 437 -17.32 -4.66 -12.78
CA TYR A 437 -17.14 -4.86 -14.23
C TYR A 437 -16.74 -6.30 -14.55
N LYS A 438 -15.75 -6.86 -13.82
CA LYS A 438 -15.28 -8.25 -14.01
C LYS A 438 -16.38 -9.28 -13.73
N LYS A 439 -17.19 -9.07 -12.69
CA LYS A 439 -18.25 -10.00 -12.29
C LYS A 439 -19.53 -9.87 -13.12
N ALA A 440 -19.92 -8.64 -13.48
CA ALA A 440 -21.18 -8.35 -14.17
C ALA A 440 -21.10 -8.57 -15.69
N LEU A 441 -19.96 -8.28 -16.32
CA LEU A 441 -19.81 -8.34 -17.79
C LEU A 441 -19.06 -9.60 -18.28
N GLY A 442 -18.61 -10.48 -17.37
CA GLY A 442 -17.87 -11.70 -17.74
C GLY A 442 -16.56 -11.44 -18.48
N SER A 443 -16.09 -10.20 -18.49
CA SER A 443 -14.89 -9.78 -19.19
C SER A 443 -13.65 -10.27 -18.43
N ASN A 444 -12.82 -11.07 -19.09
CA ASN A 444 -11.51 -11.47 -18.58
C ASN A 444 -10.45 -10.36 -18.72
N ASP A 445 -10.76 -9.29 -19.45
CA ASP A 445 -9.85 -8.19 -19.69
C ASP A 445 -9.76 -7.28 -18.46
N GLU A 446 -8.53 -7.10 -17.97
CA GLU A 446 -8.21 -6.16 -16.88
C GLU A 446 -8.42 -4.71 -17.38
N LEU A 447 -8.98 -3.84 -16.54
CA LEU A 447 -9.25 -2.44 -16.90
C LEU A 447 -7.96 -1.69 -17.23
N TRP A 448 -7.96 -1.03 -18.39
CA TRP A 448 -6.81 -0.25 -18.90
C TRP A 448 -6.30 0.81 -17.91
N ILE A 449 -7.20 1.41 -17.11
CA ILE A 449 -6.87 2.40 -16.07
C ILE A 449 -5.95 1.80 -14.99
N MET A 450 -6.17 0.54 -14.59
CA MET A 450 -5.40 -0.09 -13.51
C MET A 450 -3.94 -0.37 -13.90
N ASN A 451 -3.71 -0.61 -15.19
CA ASN A 451 -2.38 -0.87 -15.75
C ASN A 451 -1.77 0.39 -16.41
N LEU A 452 -2.47 1.53 -16.32
CA LEU A 452 -2.08 2.82 -16.91
C LEU A 452 -1.75 2.73 -18.41
N GLY A 453 -2.40 1.80 -19.10
CA GLY A 453 -2.14 1.45 -20.49
C GLY A 453 -2.77 0.10 -20.85
N LYS A 454 -2.94 -0.15 -22.15
CA LYS A 454 -3.35 -1.48 -22.63
C LYS A 454 -2.11 -2.35 -22.76
N PRO A 455 -1.99 -3.47 -22.01
CA PRO A 455 -0.90 -4.41 -22.25
C PRO A 455 -1.04 -4.99 -23.67
N PRO A 456 0.08 -5.25 -24.39
CA PRO A 456 0.03 -5.92 -25.68
C PRO A 456 -0.66 -7.29 -25.53
N SER A 457 -1.46 -7.67 -26.53
CA SER A 457 -2.14 -8.96 -26.47
C SER A 457 -1.09 -10.08 -26.49
N SER A 458 -1.37 -11.20 -25.81
CA SER A 458 -0.42 -12.33 -25.78
C SER A 458 -0.11 -12.84 -27.20
N LYS A 459 -1.06 -12.68 -28.13
CA LYS A 459 -0.90 -13.04 -29.54
C LYS A 459 0.08 -12.11 -30.25
N ASP A 460 -0.11 -10.79 -30.13
CA ASP A 460 0.78 -9.80 -30.76
C ASP A 460 2.22 -9.92 -30.26
N PHE A 461 2.40 -10.22 -28.97
CA PHE A 461 3.72 -10.49 -28.40
C PHE A 461 4.37 -11.73 -29.02
N CYS A 462 3.65 -12.85 -29.12
CA CYS A 462 4.17 -14.08 -29.73
C CYS A 462 4.49 -13.88 -31.22
N ASP A 463 3.64 -13.18 -31.97
CA ASP A 463 3.85 -12.88 -33.38
C ASP A 463 5.10 -12.00 -33.56
N THR A 464 5.27 -10.97 -32.71
CA THR A 464 6.46 -10.11 -32.72
C THR A 464 7.74 -10.87 -32.37
N LEU A 465 7.68 -11.73 -31.35
CA LEU A 465 8.82 -12.56 -30.94
C LEU A 465 9.20 -13.57 -32.04
N SER A 466 8.23 -14.21 -32.69
CA SER A 466 8.47 -15.14 -33.79
C SER A 466 9.08 -14.43 -34.99
N ASN A 467 8.61 -13.24 -35.33
CA ASN A 467 9.18 -12.42 -36.41
C ASN A 467 10.62 -12.00 -36.09
N PHE A 468 10.90 -11.63 -34.84
CA PHE A 468 12.25 -11.31 -34.38
C PHE A 468 13.19 -12.51 -34.54
N LEU A 469 12.79 -13.70 -34.04
CA LEU A 469 13.56 -14.93 -34.15
C LEU A 469 13.84 -15.34 -35.60
N HIS A 470 12.86 -15.16 -36.50
CA HIS A 470 13.06 -15.40 -37.93
C HIS A 470 14.01 -14.37 -38.57
N SER A 471 13.94 -13.09 -38.19
CA SER A 471 14.86 -12.07 -38.73
C SER A 471 16.31 -12.24 -38.27
N GLN A 472 16.52 -12.89 -37.11
CA GLN A 472 17.85 -13.12 -36.53
C GLN A 472 18.57 -14.31 -37.16
N GLN A 473 17.88 -15.15 -37.94
CA GLN A 473 18.46 -16.36 -38.54
C GLN A 473 19.51 -16.04 -39.63
N ASP A 474 19.51 -14.82 -40.17
CA ASP A 474 20.40 -14.35 -41.25
C ASP A 474 21.47 -13.34 -40.79
N MET A 475 21.49 -12.93 -39.51
CA MET A 475 22.40 -11.89 -39.01
C MET A 475 23.74 -12.46 -38.55
N GLN A 476 24.86 -11.84 -38.94
CA GLN A 476 26.20 -12.26 -38.49
C GLN A 476 26.49 -11.79 -37.06
N GLU A 477 27.12 -12.65 -36.25
CA GLU A 477 27.44 -12.38 -34.83
C GLU A 477 28.19 -11.04 -34.60
N LYS A 478 29.04 -10.63 -35.55
CA LYS A 478 29.79 -9.37 -35.50
C LYS A 478 28.91 -8.12 -35.63
N GLU A 479 27.84 -8.18 -36.41
CA GLU A 479 26.92 -7.06 -36.60
C GLU A 479 26.07 -6.85 -35.35
N VAL A 480 25.61 -7.96 -34.74
CA VAL A 480 24.86 -7.92 -33.47
C VAL A 480 25.73 -7.32 -32.36
N ARG A 481 27.00 -7.70 -32.27
CA ARG A 481 27.93 -7.18 -31.27
C ARG A 481 28.15 -5.66 -31.42
N GLN A 482 28.34 -5.16 -32.64
CA GLN A 482 28.46 -3.72 -32.88
C GLN A 482 27.21 -2.94 -32.49
N VAL A 483 26.01 -3.48 -32.75
CA VAL A 483 24.75 -2.84 -32.37
C VAL A 483 24.59 -2.83 -30.85
N VAL A 484 24.93 -3.91 -30.17
CA VAL A 484 24.86 -4.02 -28.71
C VAL A 484 25.87 -3.08 -28.04
N ASP A 485 27.09 -2.97 -28.57
CA ASP A 485 28.11 -2.04 -28.06
C ASP A 485 27.73 -0.56 -28.29
N ALA A 486 26.87 -0.28 -29.27
CA ALA A 486 26.34 1.05 -29.54
C ALA A 486 25.13 1.42 -28.65
N LEU A 487 24.56 0.47 -27.90
CA LEU A 487 23.46 0.76 -26.97
C LEU A 487 23.95 1.60 -25.80
N CYS A 488 23.08 2.51 -25.32
CA CYS A 488 23.37 3.19 -24.06
C CYS A 488 23.28 2.19 -22.89
N VAL A 489 23.93 2.52 -21.77
CA VAL A 489 23.98 1.65 -20.59
C VAL A 489 22.58 1.24 -20.10
N TYR A 490 21.58 2.12 -20.21
CA TYR A 490 20.21 1.82 -19.80
C TYR A 490 19.52 0.83 -20.76
N ASP A 491 19.62 1.06 -22.07
CA ASP A 491 19.04 0.17 -23.08
C ASP A 491 19.71 -1.21 -23.06
N TYR A 492 21.03 -1.25 -22.90
CA TYR A 492 21.77 -2.50 -22.73
C TYR A 492 21.29 -3.27 -21.49
N CYS A 493 21.14 -2.60 -20.35
CA CYS A 493 20.62 -3.20 -19.13
C CYS A 493 19.20 -3.76 -19.32
N ASP A 494 18.33 -3.02 -20.00
CA ASP A 494 16.94 -3.43 -20.25
C ASP A 494 16.83 -4.60 -21.23
N VAL A 495 17.65 -4.60 -22.29
CA VAL A 495 17.75 -5.72 -23.24
C VAL A 495 18.27 -6.97 -22.53
N ASN A 496 19.35 -6.86 -21.76
CA ASN A 496 19.90 -7.97 -20.98
C ASN A 496 18.87 -8.49 -19.95
N ALA A 497 18.20 -7.59 -19.23
CA ALA A 497 17.14 -7.97 -18.27
C ALA A 497 15.95 -8.66 -18.97
N SER A 498 15.60 -8.25 -20.18
CA SER A 498 14.53 -8.84 -20.99
C SER A 498 14.90 -10.23 -21.51
N ILE A 499 16.13 -10.42 -21.99
CA ILE A 499 16.66 -11.73 -22.41
C ILE A 499 16.66 -12.70 -21.23
N VAL A 500 17.15 -12.25 -20.07
CA VAL A 500 17.16 -13.05 -18.83
C VAL A 500 15.74 -13.38 -18.37
N LEU A 501 14.82 -12.42 -18.44
CA LEU A 501 13.40 -12.65 -18.14
C LEU A 501 12.83 -13.75 -19.04
N LEU A 502 13.09 -13.67 -20.34
CA LEU A 502 12.60 -14.63 -21.32
C LEU A 502 13.21 -16.02 -21.09
N SER A 503 14.53 -16.11 -20.90
CA SER A 503 15.22 -17.40 -20.68
C SER A 503 14.76 -18.09 -19.40
N THR A 504 14.59 -17.33 -18.31
CA THR A 504 14.15 -17.88 -17.02
C THR A 504 12.69 -18.36 -17.08
N GLU A 505 11.81 -17.63 -17.78
CA GLU A 505 10.39 -17.99 -17.89
C GLU A 505 10.13 -19.12 -18.90
N LEU A 506 11.01 -19.27 -19.90
CA LEU A 506 10.97 -20.37 -20.90
C LEU A 506 11.78 -21.61 -20.49
N GLY A 507 12.60 -21.53 -19.44
CA GLY A 507 13.35 -22.67 -18.90
C GLY A 507 14.70 -22.94 -19.57
N PHE A 508 15.25 -22.01 -20.35
CA PHE A 508 16.61 -22.11 -20.90
C PHE A 508 17.64 -21.82 -19.81
N ARG A 509 18.56 -22.77 -19.54
CA ARG A 509 19.65 -22.60 -18.57
C ARG A 509 21.00 -22.36 -19.26
N SER A 510 21.70 -21.32 -18.82
CA SER A 510 23.11 -21.01 -19.06
C SER A 510 23.80 -20.56 -17.76
N LYS A 511 25.14 -20.57 -17.70
CA LYS A 511 25.91 -20.07 -16.52
C LYS A 511 25.51 -18.64 -16.12
N LEU A 512 25.22 -17.77 -17.10
CA LEU A 512 24.72 -16.41 -16.89
C LEU A 512 23.34 -16.41 -16.22
N THR A 513 22.44 -17.31 -16.63
CA THR A 513 21.10 -17.42 -16.02
C THR A 513 21.14 -17.97 -14.59
N ASP A 514 22.09 -18.84 -14.22
CA ASP A 514 22.22 -19.34 -12.84
C ASP A 514 22.78 -18.27 -11.88
N ALA A 515 23.71 -17.43 -12.36
CA ALA A 515 24.18 -16.26 -11.61
C ALA A 515 23.05 -15.24 -11.39
N LEU A 516 22.19 -15.04 -12.40
CA LEU A 516 21.12 -14.04 -12.39
C LEU A 516 19.80 -14.54 -11.78
N ALA A 517 19.55 -15.85 -11.72
CA ALA A 517 18.43 -16.47 -11.01
C ALA A 517 18.46 -16.15 -9.50
N ARG A 518 19.63 -15.81 -8.95
CA ARG A 518 19.75 -15.30 -7.56
C ARG A 518 19.20 -13.88 -7.38
N ARG A 519 19.04 -13.11 -8.46
CA ARG A 519 18.57 -11.71 -8.45
C ARG A 519 17.07 -11.55 -8.75
N ARG A 520 16.30 -12.63 -8.88
CA ARG A 520 14.87 -12.60 -9.24
C ARG A 520 14.12 -13.85 -8.75
N ILE A 521 12.82 -13.72 -8.46
CA ILE A 521 11.91 -14.85 -8.23
C ILE A 521 11.08 -15.14 -9.50
N THR A 522 10.82 -16.41 -9.83
CA THR A 522 10.01 -16.81 -10.99
C THR A 522 8.55 -16.40 -10.85
N SER A 523 7.89 -16.10 -11.98
CA SER A 523 6.47 -15.80 -11.98
C SER A 523 5.60 -17.03 -11.65
N SER A 524 4.37 -16.80 -11.17
CA SER A 524 3.43 -17.86 -10.74
C SER A 524 2.95 -18.78 -11.88
N GLY A 525 3.23 -18.42 -13.13
CA GLY A 525 2.85 -19.16 -14.33
C GLY A 525 4.05 -19.47 -15.22
N SER A 526 5.25 -19.48 -14.66
CA SER A 526 6.49 -19.77 -15.38
C SER A 526 6.48 -21.21 -15.90
N PHE A 527 6.98 -21.46 -17.12
CA PHE A 527 7.14 -22.83 -17.63
C PHE A 527 8.07 -23.66 -16.72
N ALA A 528 9.02 -23.00 -16.04
CA ALA A 528 9.90 -23.62 -15.06
C ALA A 528 9.20 -24.12 -13.77
N SER A 529 7.91 -23.80 -13.56
CA SER A 529 7.13 -24.20 -12.37
C SER A 529 6.15 -25.35 -12.61
N LEU A 530 6.13 -25.91 -13.82
CA LEU A 530 5.32 -27.09 -14.17
C LEU A 530 5.87 -28.36 -13.47
N PRO A 531 5.01 -29.30 -13.01
CA PRO A 531 5.46 -30.49 -12.30
C PRO A 531 6.43 -31.34 -13.13
N ALA A 532 7.43 -31.92 -12.46
CA ALA A 532 8.57 -32.67 -13.02
C ALA A 532 8.22 -33.99 -13.77
N GLY A 533 7.00 -34.14 -14.29
CA GLY A 533 6.58 -35.23 -15.18
C GLY A 533 6.54 -34.85 -16.66
N SER A 534 6.68 -33.57 -17.03
CA SER A 534 6.77 -33.16 -18.44
C SER A 534 8.19 -33.35 -18.96
N LYS A 535 8.39 -34.23 -19.96
CA LYS A 535 9.66 -34.41 -20.69
C LYS A 535 10.05 -33.13 -21.45
N THR A 536 10.54 -32.15 -20.72
CA THR A 536 11.21 -30.98 -21.27
C THR A 536 12.32 -30.63 -20.30
N GLN A 537 13.29 -31.54 -20.18
CA GLN A 537 14.56 -31.24 -19.55
C GLN A 537 15.62 -31.11 -20.63
N GLN A 538 16.23 -29.92 -20.62
CA GLN A 538 17.58 -29.60 -21.08
C GLN A 538 17.90 -29.86 -22.56
N MET A 539 17.70 -28.82 -23.38
CA MET A 539 18.73 -28.48 -24.36
C MET A 539 19.86 -27.79 -23.59
N ASP A 540 20.80 -28.56 -23.05
CA ASP A 540 22.09 -28.02 -22.65
C ASP A 540 22.85 -27.70 -23.95
N ALA A 541 22.99 -26.41 -24.26
CA ALA A 541 23.96 -25.98 -25.26
C ALA A 541 25.32 -25.91 -24.54
N GLU A 542 26.20 -26.88 -24.82
CA GLU A 542 27.64 -26.69 -24.61
C GLU A 542 28.10 -25.56 -25.53
N VAL A 543 28.22 -24.35 -24.97
CA VAL A 543 29.02 -23.29 -25.56
C VAL A 543 30.40 -23.41 -24.93
N GLU A 544 31.41 -23.66 -25.77
CA GLU A 544 32.81 -23.69 -25.40
C GLU A 544 33.18 -22.49 -24.51
N SER A 545 33.92 -22.80 -23.44
CA SER A 545 34.45 -21.84 -22.48
C SER A 545 35.29 -20.78 -23.17
N VAL A 546 34.86 -19.51 -23.04
CA VAL A 546 35.78 -18.37 -23.04
C VAL A 546 36.14 -18.14 -21.57
N ASP A 547 37.41 -18.38 -21.23
CA ASP A 547 37.95 -18.08 -19.92
C ASP A 547 38.01 -16.54 -19.72
N GLU A 548 37.34 -16.03 -18.69
CA GLU A 548 37.60 -14.69 -18.15
C GLU A 548 38.67 -14.82 -17.05
N GLU A 549 39.90 -14.43 -17.38
CA GLU A 549 40.89 -14.03 -16.38
C GLU A 549 40.45 -12.69 -15.77
N ASP A 550 40.08 -12.73 -14.49
CA ASP A 550 40.17 -11.56 -13.61
C ASP A 550 41.65 -11.21 -13.44
N ASN A 551 42.12 -10.14 -14.09
CA ASN A 551 42.99 -9.16 -13.43
C ASN A 551 43.23 -7.90 -14.28
N CYS A 552 42.87 -6.76 -13.70
CA CYS A 552 43.50 -5.50 -14.03
C CYS A 552 44.99 -5.58 -13.64
N LEU A 553 45.90 -5.56 -14.64
CA LEU A 553 47.12 -4.74 -14.77
C LEU A 553 48.26 -5.44 -15.55
N GLU A 554 48.70 -4.74 -16.60
CA GLU A 554 50.06 -4.63 -17.19
C GLU A 554 50.89 -5.86 -17.63
N SER A 555 51.11 -5.91 -18.95
CA SER A 555 52.39 -6.11 -19.67
C SER A 555 53.11 -7.48 -19.76
N ASN A 556 53.37 -7.84 -21.03
CA ASN A 556 54.56 -8.51 -21.62
C ASN A 556 54.81 -10.03 -21.49
N ALA A 557 54.86 -10.64 -22.70
CA ALA A 557 55.92 -11.49 -23.27
C ALA A 557 56.00 -13.02 -22.99
N ASP A 558 55.96 -13.74 -24.12
CA ASP A 558 56.77 -14.89 -24.56
C ASP A 558 56.50 -16.37 -24.15
N GLU A 559 56.37 -17.16 -25.24
CA GLU A 559 56.93 -18.49 -25.56
C GLU A 559 56.38 -19.83 -25.00
N ALA A 560 55.83 -20.61 -25.95
CA ALA A 560 56.27 -21.94 -26.40
C ALA A 560 55.96 -23.25 -25.58
N ALA A 561 55.02 -24.02 -26.17
CA ALA A 561 55.22 -25.38 -26.73
C ALA A 561 55.16 -26.68 -25.86
N VAL A 562 54.58 -27.69 -26.52
CA VAL A 562 54.83 -29.16 -26.51
C VAL A 562 53.83 -30.09 -25.77
N ALA A 563 52.99 -30.71 -26.61
CA ALA A 563 52.49 -32.10 -26.66
C ALA A 563 52.75 -33.10 -25.50
N LYS A 564 51.70 -33.88 -25.14
CA LYS A 564 51.78 -35.35 -25.02
C LYS A 564 50.43 -36.09 -24.97
N MET A 565 50.49 -37.31 -25.48
CA MET A 565 49.48 -38.33 -25.81
C MET A 565 49.02 -39.19 -24.61
N GLU A 566 47.71 -39.53 -24.60
CA GLU A 566 47.06 -40.85 -24.30
C GLU A 566 47.20 -41.51 -22.89
N PRO A 567 46.41 -42.58 -22.54
CA PRO A 567 44.95 -42.66 -22.31
C PRO A 567 44.60 -43.49 -21.03
N HIS A 568 43.31 -43.63 -20.65
CA HIS A 568 42.67 -44.77 -19.93
C HIS A 568 41.31 -44.31 -19.32
N ALA A 569 40.15 -44.78 -19.84
CA ALA A 569 39.40 -46.01 -19.49
C ALA A 569 38.46 -45.85 -18.27
N GLU A 570 37.16 -45.65 -18.51
CA GLU A 570 36.02 -46.58 -18.28
C GLU A 570 35.33 -46.29 -16.92
N ASP A 571 34.00 -46.19 -16.74
CA ASP A 571 32.95 -46.96 -17.40
C ASP A 571 31.51 -46.43 -17.20
N ASN A 572 30.62 -46.91 -18.09
CA ASN A 572 29.14 -46.96 -18.06
C ASN A 572 28.30 -45.75 -18.50
N ILE A 573 28.13 -45.59 -19.83
CA ILE A 573 26.84 -45.44 -20.54
C ILE A 573 27.05 -46.00 -21.96
N GLN A 574 26.22 -46.96 -22.37
CA GLN A 574 26.34 -47.65 -23.66
C GLN A 574 25.93 -46.73 -24.81
N VAL A 575 26.91 -46.37 -25.64
CA VAL A 575 26.73 -45.78 -26.98
C VAL A 575 26.88 -46.89 -28.01
N THR A 576 25.80 -47.25 -28.71
CA THR A 576 25.89 -47.98 -29.97
C THR A 576 26.13 -46.96 -31.11
N GLN A 577 27.23 -47.15 -31.84
CA GLN A 577 27.62 -46.34 -33.01
C GLN A 577 26.57 -46.42 -34.14
N PRO A 578 26.41 -45.38 -34.98
CA PRO A 578 25.42 -45.38 -36.05
C PRO A 578 26.03 -45.94 -37.33
N THR A 579 25.50 -47.06 -37.80
CA THR A 579 25.50 -47.41 -39.21
C THR A 579 24.05 -47.68 -39.57
N GLU A 580 23.46 -46.77 -40.36
CA GLU A 580 22.04 -46.68 -40.80
C GLU A 580 21.25 -45.55 -40.12
N PHE A 581 20.64 -44.66 -40.93
CA PHE A 581 19.82 -43.53 -40.45
C PHE A 581 18.44 -44.04 -40.02
N GLU A 582 18.20 -44.07 -38.70
CA GLU A 582 16.91 -44.39 -38.07
C GLU A 582 16.19 -43.09 -37.68
N LEU A 583 14.92 -42.92 -38.11
CA LEU A 583 14.03 -41.85 -37.62
C LEU A 583 12.94 -42.45 -36.75
N ARG A 584 12.95 -42.09 -35.46
CA ARG A 584 11.96 -42.55 -34.48
C ARG A 584 11.14 -41.39 -33.93
N LEU A 585 9.83 -41.43 -34.14
CA LEU A 585 8.85 -40.43 -33.70
C LEU A 585 7.85 -41.09 -32.75
N ASP A 586 8.06 -40.91 -31.46
CA ASP A 586 7.18 -41.37 -30.39
C ASP A 586 6.38 -40.18 -29.83
N VAL A 587 5.11 -40.04 -30.23
CA VAL A 587 4.19 -39.01 -29.69
C VAL A 587 3.33 -39.67 -28.62
N LEU A 588 3.64 -39.37 -27.36
CA LEU A 588 2.99 -39.93 -26.17
C LEU A 588 2.44 -38.80 -25.30
N GLU A 589 1.14 -38.82 -24.98
CA GLU A 589 0.52 -37.88 -24.03
C GLU A 589 0.04 -38.61 -22.77
N GLU A 590 0.65 -38.30 -21.62
CA GLU A 590 0.34 -38.92 -20.31
C GLU A 590 -0.87 -38.30 -19.60
N SER A 591 -1.35 -37.12 -20.04
CA SER A 591 -2.42 -36.36 -19.38
C SER A 591 -3.84 -36.58 -19.94
N GLY A 592 -4.03 -37.56 -20.83
CA GLY A 592 -5.36 -38.15 -21.07
C GLY A 592 -6.09 -37.79 -22.36
N HIS A 593 -5.55 -36.99 -23.29
CA HIS A 593 -6.07 -36.96 -24.68
C HIS A 593 -5.14 -36.21 -25.66
N LEU A 594 -4.48 -36.90 -26.59
CA LEU A 594 -3.77 -36.25 -27.71
C LEU A 594 -4.78 -35.46 -28.59
N PRO A 595 -4.66 -34.12 -28.72
CA PRO A 595 -5.62 -33.33 -29.50
C PRO A 595 -5.53 -33.69 -30.98
N GLN A 596 -6.67 -34.04 -31.60
CA GLN A 596 -6.74 -34.43 -33.01
C GLN A 596 -6.04 -33.46 -33.97
N ARG A 597 -6.18 -32.15 -33.70
CA ARG A 597 -5.57 -31.08 -34.51
C ARG A 597 -4.04 -31.09 -34.47
N LEU A 598 -3.45 -31.50 -33.34
CA LEU A 598 -1.99 -31.59 -33.21
C LEU A 598 -1.48 -32.81 -33.99
N ALA A 599 -2.16 -33.94 -33.87
CA ALA A 599 -1.86 -35.15 -34.63
C ALA A 599 -1.94 -34.91 -36.15
N ASP A 600 -2.97 -34.20 -36.60
CA ASP A 600 -3.15 -33.83 -38.01
C ASP A 600 -2.03 -32.95 -38.54
N ARG A 601 -1.61 -31.96 -37.76
CA ARG A 601 -0.50 -31.08 -38.14
C ARG A 601 0.83 -31.82 -38.17
N LEU A 602 1.10 -32.67 -37.18
CA LEU A 602 2.34 -33.45 -37.12
C LEU A 602 2.43 -34.42 -38.30
N LEU A 603 1.37 -35.16 -38.60
CA LEU A 603 1.32 -36.10 -39.73
C LEU A 603 1.43 -35.38 -41.08
N SER A 604 0.73 -34.25 -41.23
CA SER A 604 0.82 -33.43 -42.45
C SER A 604 2.22 -32.85 -42.66
N CYS A 605 2.84 -32.36 -41.58
CA CYS A 605 4.18 -31.78 -41.62
C CYS A 605 5.22 -32.87 -41.93
N LEU A 606 5.18 -34.00 -41.21
CA LEU A 606 6.06 -35.14 -41.45
C LEU A 606 5.97 -35.61 -42.90
N GLY A 607 4.75 -35.82 -43.41
CA GLY A 607 4.53 -36.24 -44.80
C GLY A 607 5.15 -35.28 -45.83
N ARG A 608 4.94 -33.97 -45.68
CA ARG A 608 5.52 -32.95 -46.56
C ARG A 608 7.05 -32.91 -46.45
N THR A 609 7.60 -33.04 -45.25
CA THR A 609 9.05 -33.04 -45.01
C THR A 609 9.71 -34.28 -45.63
N LEU A 610 9.10 -35.46 -45.50
CA LEU A 610 9.57 -36.69 -46.13
C LEU A 610 9.51 -36.60 -47.67
N LYS A 611 8.45 -36.02 -48.22
CA LYS A 611 8.31 -35.76 -49.67
C LYS A 611 9.38 -34.77 -50.18
N ALA A 612 9.63 -33.70 -49.42
CA ALA A 612 10.64 -32.69 -49.75
C ALA A 612 12.07 -33.26 -49.68
N ALA A 613 12.38 -34.08 -48.67
CA ALA A 613 13.68 -34.70 -48.47
C ALA A 613 14.14 -35.58 -49.66
N LYS A 614 13.20 -36.19 -50.39
CA LYS A 614 13.51 -36.92 -51.62
C LYS A 614 13.81 -35.99 -52.80
N CYS A 615 13.05 -34.90 -52.94
CA CYS A 615 13.24 -33.94 -54.05
C CYS A 615 14.63 -33.29 -54.02
N THR A 616 15.26 -33.23 -52.83
CA THR A 616 16.60 -32.69 -52.63
C THR A 616 17.71 -33.76 -52.57
N GLY A 617 17.36 -35.06 -52.64
CA GLY A 617 18.33 -36.17 -52.53
C GLY A 617 19.03 -36.26 -51.16
N ALA A 618 18.47 -35.63 -50.12
CA ALA A 618 19.21 -35.27 -48.92
C ALA A 618 19.23 -36.33 -47.79
N LEU A 619 18.44 -37.41 -47.88
CA LEU A 619 18.33 -38.39 -46.78
C LEU A 619 18.34 -39.86 -47.26
N PRO A 620 19.37 -40.65 -46.93
CA PRO A 620 19.37 -42.11 -47.06
C PRO A 620 18.72 -42.77 -45.83
N LEU A 621 17.44 -42.49 -45.59
CA LEU A 621 16.69 -43.03 -44.45
C LEU A 621 16.36 -44.52 -44.70
N GLN A 622 16.85 -45.42 -43.84
CA GLN A 622 16.64 -46.87 -43.98
C GLN A 622 15.63 -47.43 -42.97
N GLU A 623 15.47 -46.81 -41.80
CA GLU A 623 14.53 -47.23 -40.76
C GLU A 623 13.63 -46.07 -40.34
N LEU A 624 12.31 -46.31 -40.32
CA LEU A 624 11.31 -45.38 -39.83
C LEU A 624 10.41 -46.05 -38.80
N SER A 625 10.36 -45.49 -37.60
CA SER A 625 9.45 -45.90 -36.53
C SER A 625 8.56 -44.74 -36.10
N LEU A 626 7.25 -44.87 -36.30
CA LEU A 626 6.23 -43.89 -35.94
C LEU A 626 5.27 -44.52 -34.93
N ARG A 627 5.24 -43.99 -33.70
CA ARG A 627 4.29 -44.41 -32.66
C ARG A 627 3.42 -43.24 -32.21
N LEU A 628 2.11 -43.38 -32.36
CA LEU A 628 1.11 -42.38 -31.99
C LEU A 628 0.18 -42.94 -30.91
N ALA A 629 0.54 -42.88 -29.63
CA ALA A 629 -0.26 -43.52 -28.57
C ALA A 629 -0.98 -42.52 -27.65
N SER A 630 -2.25 -42.82 -27.32
CA SER A 630 -3.01 -42.20 -26.23
C SER A 630 -3.24 -43.28 -25.16
N PHE A 631 -2.81 -43.04 -23.92
CA PHE A 631 -2.76 -44.05 -22.85
C PHE A 631 -3.99 -44.07 -21.91
N ALA A 632 -5.04 -43.31 -22.18
CA ALA A 632 -6.23 -43.37 -21.34
C ALA A 632 -7.11 -44.58 -21.73
N ASP A 633 -7.50 -45.38 -20.73
CA ASP A 633 -8.35 -46.58 -20.89
C ASP A 633 -9.71 -46.31 -21.57
N ASN A 634 -10.11 -45.04 -21.67
CA ASN A 634 -11.35 -44.56 -22.30
C ASN A 634 -11.12 -43.55 -23.45
N ALA A 635 -9.88 -43.36 -23.94
CA ALA A 635 -9.63 -42.40 -25.03
C ALA A 635 -10.21 -42.90 -26.35
N GLU A 636 -10.91 -42.02 -27.07
CA GLU A 636 -11.28 -42.31 -28.46
C GLU A 636 -10.01 -42.50 -29.30
N PRO A 637 -9.98 -43.48 -30.23
CA PRO A 637 -8.85 -43.66 -31.12
C PRO A 637 -8.64 -42.38 -31.94
N LEU A 638 -7.40 -41.90 -31.96
CA LEU A 638 -6.95 -40.76 -32.77
C LEU A 638 -7.45 -40.96 -34.22
N ARG A 639 -8.13 -39.97 -34.82
CA ARG A 639 -8.62 -40.07 -36.22
C ARG A 639 -7.98 -38.99 -37.09
N PRO A 640 -6.83 -39.25 -37.74
CA PRO A 640 -6.22 -38.26 -38.60
C PRO A 640 -7.18 -37.87 -39.73
N SER A 641 -7.19 -36.60 -40.12
CA SER A 641 -7.85 -36.04 -41.29
C SER A 641 -7.37 -36.68 -42.59
N SER A 642 -8.18 -36.64 -43.64
CA SER A 642 -7.81 -37.13 -44.97
C SER A 642 -6.54 -36.46 -45.51
N GLU A 643 -6.39 -35.14 -45.31
CA GLU A 643 -5.21 -34.38 -45.73
C GLU A 643 -3.91 -34.86 -45.07
N ALA A 644 -3.94 -35.09 -43.75
CA ALA A 644 -2.78 -35.57 -43.01
C ALA A 644 -2.35 -36.98 -43.46
N ARG A 645 -3.32 -37.83 -43.82
CA ARG A 645 -3.06 -39.18 -44.33
C ARG A 645 -2.45 -39.15 -45.74
N ILE A 646 -2.99 -38.33 -46.64
CA ILE A 646 -2.47 -38.19 -48.01
C ILE A 646 -1.02 -37.71 -47.96
N ALA A 647 -0.75 -36.65 -47.19
CA ALA A 647 0.60 -36.12 -47.05
C ALA A 647 1.59 -37.18 -46.53
N LEU A 648 1.19 -37.98 -45.53
CA LEU A 648 2.02 -39.06 -44.99
C LEU A 648 2.27 -40.15 -46.03
N ILE A 649 1.22 -40.62 -46.73
CA ILE A 649 1.32 -41.65 -47.76
C ILE A 649 2.27 -41.22 -48.88
N GLU A 650 2.12 -40.00 -49.40
CA GLU A 650 2.98 -39.45 -50.45
C GLU A 650 4.43 -39.32 -50.01
N GLY A 651 4.66 -38.97 -48.73
CA GLY A 651 5.99 -38.91 -48.14
C GLY A 651 6.64 -40.29 -48.03
N LEU A 652 5.86 -41.31 -47.65
CA LEU A 652 6.36 -42.68 -47.43
C LEU A 652 6.62 -43.44 -48.72
N GLU A 653 5.72 -43.37 -49.72
CA GLU A 653 5.89 -44.02 -51.04
C GLU A 653 7.23 -43.66 -51.71
N CYS A 654 7.78 -42.51 -51.31
CA CYS A 654 8.98 -41.95 -51.87
C CYS A 654 10.29 -42.52 -51.27
N LEU A 655 10.28 -43.16 -50.10
CA LEU A 655 11.52 -43.48 -49.37
C LEU A 655 12.02 -44.92 -49.59
N PRO A 656 13.33 -45.15 -49.71
CA PRO A 656 13.93 -46.49 -49.81
C PRO A 656 14.05 -47.17 -48.42
N LEU A 657 12.93 -47.36 -47.73
CA LEU A 657 12.90 -47.91 -46.37
C LEU A 657 13.17 -49.43 -46.37
N ARG A 658 14.09 -49.88 -45.50
CA ARG A 658 14.30 -51.30 -45.15
C ARG A 658 13.42 -51.76 -43.99
N ARG A 659 13.13 -50.87 -43.04
CA ARG A 659 12.26 -51.18 -41.90
C ARG A 659 11.25 -50.07 -41.64
N LEU A 660 9.99 -50.47 -41.46
CA LEU A 660 8.87 -49.59 -41.16
C LEU A 660 8.10 -50.11 -39.95
N GLN A 661 8.03 -49.31 -38.89
CA GLN A 661 7.18 -49.55 -37.73
C GLN A 661 6.12 -48.47 -37.63
N LEU A 662 4.83 -48.85 -37.73
CA LEU A 662 3.71 -47.96 -37.48
C LEU A 662 2.88 -48.51 -36.31
N SER A 663 2.78 -47.72 -35.23
CA SER A 663 2.02 -48.08 -34.05
C SER A 663 0.86 -47.12 -33.81
N PHE A 664 -0.31 -47.69 -33.53
CA PHE A 664 -1.56 -47.03 -33.13
C PHE A 664 -2.17 -46.07 -34.18
N LEU A 665 -1.79 -46.21 -35.46
CA LEU A 665 -2.44 -45.52 -36.58
C LEU A 665 -3.76 -46.23 -36.91
N PRO A 666 -4.95 -45.60 -36.88
CA PRO A 666 -6.19 -46.28 -37.24
C PRO A 666 -6.23 -46.66 -38.73
N LEU A 667 -6.50 -47.92 -39.05
CA LEU A 667 -6.73 -48.42 -40.41
C LEU A 667 -8.17 -48.93 -40.49
N ARG A 668 -9.12 -48.11 -40.97
CA ARG A 668 -10.48 -48.59 -41.27
C ARG A 668 -10.49 -49.40 -42.57
N GLN A 669 -11.55 -50.19 -42.74
CA GLN A 669 -11.91 -50.81 -44.02
C GLN A 669 -11.98 -49.79 -45.16
N LYS A 670 -12.50 -48.59 -44.88
CA LYS A 670 -12.47 -47.45 -45.81
C LYS A 670 -11.04 -46.95 -46.10
N ASP A 671 -10.11 -46.99 -45.17
CA ASP A 671 -8.75 -46.46 -45.39
C ASP A 671 -7.88 -47.41 -46.25
N VAL A 672 -8.28 -48.69 -46.30
CA VAL A 672 -7.65 -49.74 -47.12
C VAL A 672 -8.31 -49.87 -48.50
N LEU A 673 -9.61 -49.58 -48.61
CA LEU A 673 -10.42 -49.82 -49.83
C LEU A 673 -10.99 -48.56 -50.51
N GLU A 674 -11.16 -47.44 -49.79
CA GLU A 674 -11.74 -46.20 -50.34
C GLU A 674 -10.66 -45.46 -51.14
N LYS A 675 -10.94 -45.28 -52.43
CA LYS A 675 -10.08 -44.53 -53.36
C LYS A 675 -10.09 -43.05 -52.96
N VAL A 676 -8.97 -42.55 -52.47
CA VAL A 676 -8.77 -41.11 -52.27
C VAL A 676 -8.16 -40.56 -53.56
N GLU A 677 -8.92 -39.75 -54.29
CA GLU A 677 -8.42 -39.04 -55.47
C GLU A 677 -7.59 -37.84 -55.01
N ASP A 678 -6.30 -37.85 -55.33
CA ASP A 678 -5.43 -36.68 -55.17
C ASP A 678 -5.86 -35.59 -56.18
N ALA A 679 -6.33 -34.45 -55.66
CA ALA A 679 -6.81 -33.32 -56.45
C ALA A 679 -5.72 -32.71 -57.37
N SER A 680 -4.45 -33.04 -57.17
CA SER A 680 -3.32 -32.54 -57.95
C SER A 680 -2.80 -33.52 -59.02
N SER A 681 -3.00 -34.83 -58.86
CA SER A 681 -2.42 -35.86 -59.75
C SER A 681 -3.43 -36.86 -60.35
N GLY A 682 -4.69 -36.87 -59.89
CA GLY A 682 -5.73 -37.80 -60.33
C GLY A 682 -5.47 -39.27 -59.96
N ARG A 683 -4.46 -39.55 -59.13
CA ARG A 683 -4.13 -40.91 -58.68
C ARG A 683 -5.03 -41.31 -57.50
N CYS A 684 -5.50 -42.55 -57.54
CA CYS A 684 -6.15 -43.18 -56.39
C CYS A 684 -5.08 -43.69 -55.42
N LEU A 685 -4.93 -43.03 -54.27
CA LEU A 685 -3.97 -43.42 -53.24
C LEU A 685 -4.69 -44.23 -52.15
N THR A 686 -4.30 -45.48 -51.97
CA THR A 686 -4.71 -46.34 -50.84
C THR A 686 -3.50 -46.71 -50.00
N PHE A 687 -3.69 -47.03 -48.72
CA PHE A 687 -2.61 -47.51 -47.85
C PHE A 687 -1.90 -48.76 -48.42
N THR A 688 -2.64 -49.63 -49.11
CA THR A 688 -2.09 -50.80 -49.82
C THR A 688 -1.25 -50.41 -51.03
N SER A 689 -1.60 -49.34 -51.76
CA SER A 689 -0.77 -48.82 -52.86
C SER A 689 0.55 -48.23 -52.36
N MET A 690 0.54 -47.55 -51.20
CA MET A 690 1.74 -47.07 -50.52
C MET A 690 2.69 -48.23 -50.17
N LEU A 691 2.16 -49.28 -49.54
CA LEU A 691 2.95 -50.45 -49.19
C LEU A 691 3.57 -51.11 -50.43
N ARG A 692 2.83 -51.22 -51.53
CA ARG A 692 3.38 -51.73 -52.81
C ARG A 692 4.51 -50.87 -53.38
N GLY A 693 4.49 -49.56 -53.12
CA GLY A 693 5.57 -48.64 -53.52
C GLY A 693 6.89 -48.87 -52.76
N LEU A 694 6.83 -49.50 -51.58
CA LEU A 694 7.99 -49.78 -50.73
C LEU A 694 8.70 -51.09 -51.10
N GLY A 695 9.18 -51.20 -52.34
CA GLY A 695 9.77 -52.43 -52.88
C GLY A 695 11.05 -52.93 -52.16
N HIS A 696 11.67 -52.12 -51.31
CA HIS A 696 12.88 -52.45 -50.55
C HIS A 696 12.64 -52.80 -49.07
N LEU A 697 11.37 -52.92 -48.66
CA LEU A 697 11.01 -53.16 -47.27
C LEU A 697 11.30 -54.62 -46.86
N GLU A 698 12.17 -54.81 -45.87
CA GLU A 698 12.53 -56.13 -45.31
C GLU A 698 11.78 -56.42 -44.00
N HIS A 699 11.50 -55.39 -43.20
CA HIS A 699 10.90 -55.53 -41.87
C HIS A 699 9.68 -54.61 -41.70
N LEU A 700 8.52 -55.18 -41.39
CA LEU A 700 7.29 -54.43 -41.15
C LEU A 700 6.72 -54.72 -39.76
N VAL A 701 6.45 -53.68 -38.98
CA VAL A 701 5.76 -53.81 -37.69
C VAL A 701 4.51 -52.93 -37.69
N LEU A 702 3.33 -53.56 -37.67
CA LEU A 702 2.04 -52.86 -37.66
C LEU A 702 1.27 -53.24 -36.40
N THR A 703 1.18 -52.31 -35.44
CA THR A 703 0.47 -52.54 -34.17
C THR A 703 -0.75 -51.63 -34.07
N HIS A 704 -1.95 -52.17 -34.21
CA HIS A 704 -3.23 -51.45 -34.23
C HIS A 704 -4.28 -52.11 -33.30
N ASN A 705 -5.00 -51.32 -32.51
CA ASN A 705 -6.15 -51.79 -31.73
C ASN A 705 -7.39 -52.06 -32.60
N GLY A 706 -7.41 -53.17 -33.35
CA GLY A 706 -8.59 -53.69 -34.07
C GLY A 706 -8.51 -53.73 -35.60
N MET A 707 -7.74 -54.68 -36.15
CA MET A 707 -7.83 -55.05 -37.58
C MET A 707 -8.92 -56.13 -37.77
N PHE A 708 -9.94 -55.85 -38.58
CA PHE A 708 -11.07 -56.75 -38.85
C PHE A 708 -10.86 -57.55 -40.15
N GLY A 709 -11.45 -58.75 -40.24
CA GLY A 709 -11.14 -59.79 -41.24
C GLY A 709 -10.88 -59.34 -42.69
N ASP A 710 -11.77 -58.54 -43.30
CA ASP A 710 -11.61 -58.11 -44.70
C ASP A 710 -10.36 -57.23 -44.92
N VAL A 711 -10.00 -56.42 -43.93
CA VAL A 711 -8.83 -55.55 -43.95
C VAL A 711 -7.55 -56.35 -43.85
N ALA A 712 -7.54 -57.38 -43.01
CA ALA A 712 -6.44 -58.32 -42.85
C ALA A 712 -6.13 -59.04 -44.17
N MET A 713 -7.17 -59.45 -44.91
CA MET A 713 -7.01 -60.16 -46.19
C MET A 713 -6.48 -59.27 -47.32
N GLU A 714 -6.98 -58.04 -47.46
CA GLU A 714 -6.44 -57.10 -48.46
C GLU A 714 -5.02 -56.65 -48.14
N LEU A 715 -4.71 -56.50 -46.85
CA LEU A 715 -3.34 -56.25 -46.41
C LEU A 715 -2.43 -57.43 -46.77
N ALA A 716 -2.84 -58.68 -46.52
CA ALA A 716 -2.08 -59.87 -46.88
C ALA A 716 -1.77 -59.94 -48.39
N LYS A 717 -2.74 -59.65 -49.26
CA LYS A 717 -2.53 -59.59 -50.71
C LYS A 717 -1.51 -58.52 -51.12
N ALA A 718 -1.53 -57.35 -50.47
CA ALA A 718 -0.55 -56.29 -50.74
C ALA A 718 0.86 -56.67 -50.26
N LEU A 719 0.94 -57.37 -49.13
CA LEU A 719 2.19 -57.81 -48.52
C LEU A 719 2.84 -58.99 -49.26
N GLN A 720 2.06 -59.88 -49.90
CA GLN A 720 2.57 -60.95 -50.77
C GLN A 720 3.45 -60.43 -51.92
N GLN A 721 3.27 -59.17 -52.33
CA GLN A 721 4.06 -58.56 -53.39
C GLN A 721 5.39 -57.97 -52.89
N LEU A 722 5.61 -57.94 -51.57
CA LEU A 722 6.81 -57.44 -50.92
C LEU A 722 7.69 -58.60 -50.45
N HIS A 723 9.02 -58.46 -50.59
CA HIS A 723 9.99 -59.47 -50.14
C HIS A 723 10.33 -59.27 -48.64
N LEU A 724 9.31 -59.36 -47.79
CA LEU A 724 9.47 -59.17 -46.34
C LEU A 724 10.19 -60.36 -45.69
N ARG A 725 11.19 -60.09 -44.85
CA ARG A 725 11.85 -61.10 -44.00
C ARG A 725 11.07 -61.34 -42.72
N THR A 726 10.47 -60.29 -42.15
CA THR A 726 9.64 -60.40 -40.94
C THR A 726 8.48 -59.42 -40.99
N ALA A 727 7.29 -59.87 -40.61
CA ALA A 727 6.13 -59.02 -40.38
C ALA A 727 5.55 -59.29 -38.98
N ASP A 728 5.49 -58.25 -38.14
CA ASP A 728 4.95 -58.35 -36.77
C ASP A 728 3.60 -57.64 -36.66
N PHE A 729 2.57 -58.43 -36.30
CA PHE A 729 1.19 -58.01 -36.08
C PHE A 729 0.69 -58.40 -34.68
N SER A 730 1.57 -58.79 -33.76
CA SER A 730 1.26 -59.41 -32.46
C SER A 730 0.38 -58.58 -31.52
N ARG A 731 0.28 -57.27 -31.72
CA ARG A 731 -0.51 -56.34 -30.87
C ARG A 731 -1.83 -55.91 -31.50
N ASN A 732 -2.39 -56.72 -32.41
CA ASN A 732 -3.69 -56.48 -33.04
C ASN A 732 -4.78 -57.45 -32.53
N ARG A 733 -6.02 -56.95 -32.38
CA ARG A 733 -7.19 -57.82 -32.17
C ARG A 733 -7.67 -58.39 -33.52
N ILE A 734 -7.05 -59.47 -33.99
CA ILE A 734 -7.41 -60.19 -35.22
C ILE A 734 -8.15 -61.49 -34.85
N SER A 735 -9.16 -61.89 -35.62
CA SER A 735 -9.82 -63.19 -35.40
C SER A 735 -8.84 -64.34 -35.70
N VAL A 736 -8.94 -65.45 -34.96
CA VAL A 736 -8.07 -66.62 -35.15
C VAL A 736 -8.08 -67.11 -36.60
N GLU A 737 -9.25 -67.07 -37.25
CA GLU A 737 -9.43 -67.45 -38.65
C GLU A 737 -8.69 -66.51 -39.62
N ALA A 738 -8.81 -65.19 -39.44
CA ALA A 738 -8.12 -64.21 -40.29
C ALA A 738 -6.60 -64.23 -40.08
N TRP A 739 -6.14 -64.48 -38.85
CA TRP A 739 -4.73 -64.64 -38.55
C TRP A 739 -4.13 -65.85 -39.28
N LYS A 740 -4.83 -66.99 -39.24
CA LYS A 740 -4.40 -68.22 -39.91
C LYS A 740 -4.32 -68.03 -41.42
N GLN A 741 -5.31 -67.37 -42.02
CA GLN A 741 -5.32 -67.07 -43.45
C GLN A 741 -4.23 -66.04 -43.86
N MET A 742 -3.95 -65.04 -43.01
CA MET A 742 -2.83 -64.11 -43.24
C MET A 742 -1.49 -64.84 -43.19
N ALA A 743 -1.29 -65.73 -42.21
CA ALA A 743 -0.08 -66.53 -42.08
C ALA A 743 0.09 -67.47 -43.30
N ASP A 744 -0.97 -68.18 -43.69
CA ASP A 744 -0.95 -69.06 -44.87
C ASP A 744 -0.67 -68.27 -46.17
N ALA A 745 -1.11 -67.02 -46.26
CA ALA A 745 -0.88 -66.15 -47.42
C ALA A 745 0.55 -65.57 -47.47
N LEU A 746 1.18 -65.29 -46.33
CA LEU A 746 2.51 -64.70 -46.26
C LEU A 746 3.64 -65.74 -46.28
N GLY A 747 3.32 -67.02 -46.08
CA GLY A 747 4.28 -68.09 -45.84
C GLY A 747 4.83 -68.04 -44.42
#